data_AF-A0A8H2W785-F1
#
_entry.id   AF-A0A8H2W785-F1
#
_cell.length_a   1.000
_cell.length_b   1.000
_cell.length_c   1.000
_cell.angle_alpha   90.00
_cell.angle_beta   90.00
_cell.angle_gamma   90.00
#
_symmetry.space_group_name_H-M   'P 1'
#
loop_
_entity.id
_entity.type
_entity.pdbx_description
1 polymer ?
#
loop_
_entity_poly.entity_id
_entity_poly.type
_entity_poly.pdbx_seq_one_letter_code
_entity_poly.pdbx_strand_id
1 'polypeptide(L)'
;MPVPDPVPAEDLGIDYSDIEAKYSISYEEGFDNVLVVDGVPIIDRSRESRLFAKISKEFGRKGVPIKEGGIHMPYEEGSGKSKGYIFVEFASPEEASDALVAMHHFPFDAKHTFSINRFTDIEKYATLDETYVPPAVSNYTSRPHMRSWLADPAGRDQFLTYVGDEVQIFWNARTGPDPAFTRHNWTDLYVAWSPHGTYLTTLHRQGLQIWGGSEWGLVRRIAHPLARLVDFSPNEKYLVTWSNEPIVIPPGAQQGPTFFSPDDEGNNLAVWEVSTGHLLRTFSIEGTTTVASGEKKQMTWPQLKWSGDDRYVARVNPGQAISVYEVPSMHMLDKKSIKIDGVVDFEWCPPSDDELSKIRETEKEGDRDATGDGKKGKRNGVARVRENMLAYWVPEVANQPARVTLLAIPSRTQLRTKNLFSVSECKLYWQNQDQVTEFAWEPRGDRFAILSSSDPNLGNIAPGITIKMDVSFFQLEKGKNFKLLKLLKDKTTNAIRWSPKGRHVVLGSIFPVTRFELEFYDLEFTIDPERINTHTAEWGSLVQHLATAEHYGVTDVEWDPSGRYVASSASVWRPTPEHGWSLWDFRGQELVKQPADKFKQFLWRPRPKTLLTKAQQKEVRKNLKEYSRAFDEADAAEESHADKELVAQRRRLLDEWNAWRKKVRPEVQERMARLGRKAKGGEDREEVEEWLEEVIEEIIEVLQG
;
A
#
# COMPACT_ATOMS: atom_id res chain seq x y z
N MET A 1 -35.66 28.77 -15.29
CA MET A 1 -35.59 28.19 -16.65
C MET A 1 -35.88 26.71 -16.53
N PRO A 2 -36.74 26.11 -17.36
CA PRO A 2 -36.93 24.68 -17.35
C PRO A 2 -35.67 24.00 -17.93
N VAL A 3 -35.29 22.88 -17.33
CA VAL A 3 -34.19 22.00 -17.77
C VAL A 3 -34.63 21.37 -19.10
N PRO A 4 -33.77 21.31 -20.14
CA PRO A 4 -34.14 20.67 -21.40
C PRO A 4 -34.29 19.16 -21.19
N ASP A 5 -35.28 18.57 -21.85
CA ASP A 5 -35.48 17.12 -21.85
C ASP A 5 -34.25 16.39 -22.40
N PRO A 6 -33.95 15.17 -21.89
CA PRO A 6 -32.81 14.39 -22.36
C PRO A 6 -33.02 13.98 -23.82
N VAL A 7 -32.01 14.25 -24.63
CA VAL A 7 -31.96 13.88 -26.05
C VAL A 7 -32.02 12.34 -26.16
N PRO A 8 -32.91 11.76 -27.00
CA PRO A 8 -32.93 10.33 -27.26
C PRO A 8 -31.56 9.85 -27.79
N ALA A 9 -31.13 8.67 -27.36
CA ALA A 9 -29.80 8.10 -27.64
C ALA A 9 -29.51 7.77 -29.11
N GLU A 10 -30.39 8.12 -30.05
CA GLU A 10 -30.24 7.83 -31.48
C GLU A 10 -29.30 8.79 -32.22
N ASP A 11 -28.82 9.86 -31.57
CA ASP A 11 -28.10 10.97 -32.25
C ASP A 11 -26.55 10.92 -32.15
N LEU A 12 -25.96 9.77 -31.75
CA LEU A 12 -24.50 9.61 -31.75
C LEU A 12 -23.94 8.81 -32.94
N GLY A 13 -24.78 8.22 -33.81
CA GLY A 13 -24.31 7.50 -35.00
C GLY A 13 -23.34 6.34 -34.70
N ILE A 14 -23.31 5.86 -33.45
CA ILE A 14 -22.52 4.71 -33.01
C ILE A 14 -23.42 3.49 -33.17
N ASP A 15 -23.02 2.60 -34.06
CA ASP A 15 -23.70 1.33 -34.30
C ASP A 15 -23.43 0.39 -33.11
N TYR A 16 -24.47 0.10 -32.33
CA TYR A 16 -24.41 -0.83 -31.19
C TYR A 16 -24.88 -2.24 -31.57
N SER A 17 -25.18 -2.51 -32.84
CA SER A 17 -25.74 -3.79 -33.29
C SER A 17 -24.80 -4.97 -33.02
N ASP A 18 -23.49 -4.75 -33.00
CA ASP A 18 -22.47 -5.75 -32.67
C ASP A 18 -22.46 -6.11 -31.17
N ILE A 19 -22.67 -5.13 -30.29
CA ILE A 19 -22.78 -5.32 -28.85
C ILE A 19 -24.16 -5.91 -28.51
N GLU A 20 -25.23 -5.45 -29.15
CA GLU A 20 -26.58 -6.00 -28.97
C GLU A 20 -26.67 -7.44 -29.46
N ALA A 21 -26.05 -7.81 -30.59
CA ALA A 21 -25.98 -9.19 -31.05
C ALA A 21 -25.10 -10.07 -30.14
N LYS A 22 -24.04 -9.52 -29.56
CA LYS A 22 -23.14 -10.24 -28.64
C LYS A 22 -23.73 -10.45 -27.24
N TYR A 23 -24.64 -9.57 -26.81
CA TYR A 23 -25.27 -9.59 -25.49
C TYR A 23 -26.79 -9.74 -25.55
N SER A 24 -27.37 -10.13 -26.69
CA SER A 24 -28.77 -10.49 -26.79
C SER A 24 -29.01 -11.72 -25.92
N ILE A 25 -29.60 -11.49 -24.75
CA ILE A 25 -30.05 -12.55 -23.87
C ILE A 25 -31.27 -13.16 -24.55
N SER A 26 -31.11 -14.36 -25.12
CA SER A 26 -32.24 -15.16 -25.58
C SER A 26 -33.11 -15.48 -24.36
N TYR A 27 -34.21 -14.75 -24.19
CA TYR A 27 -35.20 -15.07 -23.18
C TYR A 27 -35.77 -16.45 -23.48
N GLU A 28 -35.63 -17.35 -22.49
CA GLU A 28 -36.16 -18.70 -22.38
C GLU A 28 -37.27 -19.06 -23.39
N GLU A 29 -36.91 -19.80 -24.44
CA GLU A 29 -37.84 -20.80 -24.97
C GLU A 29 -37.54 -22.09 -24.21
N GLY A 30 -38.55 -22.69 -23.56
CA GLY A 30 -38.43 -23.88 -22.70
C GLY A 30 -38.03 -25.18 -23.42
N PHE A 31 -37.06 -25.12 -24.33
CA PHE A 31 -36.53 -26.22 -25.13
C PHE A 31 -35.13 -26.67 -24.67
N ASP A 32 -34.64 -26.20 -23.52
CA ASP A 32 -33.33 -26.60 -22.96
C ASP A 32 -33.25 -28.10 -22.59
N ASN A 33 -34.41 -28.76 -22.46
CA ASN A 33 -34.53 -30.20 -22.28
C ASN A 33 -34.68 -30.99 -23.60
N VAL A 34 -34.60 -30.31 -24.76
CA VAL A 34 -34.74 -30.93 -26.09
C VAL A 34 -33.38 -30.99 -26.78
N LEU A 35 -32.99 -32.19 -27.18
CA LEU A 35 -31.79 -32.43 -27.99
C LEU A 35 -32.17 -32.85 -29.41
N VAL A 36 -31.35 -32.43 -30.37
CA VAL A 36 -31.43 -32.89 -31.76
C VAL A 36 -30.36 -33.94 -31.98
N VAL A 37 -30.79 -35.15 -32.32
CA VAL A 37 -29.92 -36.29 -32.61
C VAL A 37 -29.92 -36.51 -34.12
N ASP A 38 -28.80 -36.19 -34.76
CA ASP A 38 -28.54 -36.44 -36.16
C ASP A 38 -27.84 -37.80 -36.37
N GLY A 39 -27.88 -38.34 -37.59
CA GLY A 39 -27.29 -39.62 -37.94
C GLY A 39 -28.16 -40.84 -37.60
N VAL A 40 -29.49 -40.68 -37.59
CA VAL A 40 -30.46 -41.76 -37.37
C VAL A 40 -30.82 -42.45 -38.71
N PRO A 41 -31.03 -43.77 -38.76
CA PRO A 41 -31.38 -44.45 -40.01
C PRO A 41 -32.67 -43.93 -40.65
N ILE A 42 -32.61 -43.72 -41.97
CA ILE A 42 -33.77 -43.31 -42.78
C ILE A 42 -34.76 -44.49 -42.91
N ILE A 43 -36.00 -44.30 -42.43
CA ILE A 43 -37.04 -45.33 -42.39
C ILE A 43 -38.41 -44.81 -42.84
N ASP A 44 -39.31 -45.74 -43.20
CA ASP A 44 -40.73 -45.47 -43.44
C ASP A 44 -41.53 -45.55 -42.14
N ARG A 45 -42.71 -44.90 -42.10
CA ARG A 45 -43.61 -44.83 -40.94
C ARG A 45 -43.99 -46.17 -40.30
N SER A 46 -43.96 -47.27 -41.06
CA SER A 46 -44.27 -48.61 -40.54
C SER A 46 -43.22 -49.16 -39.56
N ARG A 47 -41.99 -48.60 -39.56
CA ARG A 47 -40.85 -49.08 -38.75
C ARG A 47 -40.53 -48.17 -37.56
N GLU A 48 -41.26 -47.07 -37.40
CA GLU A 48 -41.03 -46.02 -36.41
C GLU A 48 -41.04 -46.55 -34.97
N SER A 49 -42.09 -47.30 -34.60
CA SER A 49 -42.24 -47.84 -33.24
C SER A 49 -41.09 -48.75 -32.82
N ARG A 50 -40.53 -49.52 -33.76
CA ARG A 50 -39.37 -50.40 -33.49
C ARG A 50 -38.08 -49.62 -33.34
N LEU A 51 -37.92 -48.53 -34.09
CA LEU A 51 -36.74 -47.68 -34.02
C LEU A 51 -36.72 -46.90 -32.70
N PHE A 52 -37.85 -46.29 -32.31
CA PHE A 52 -37.96 -45.56 -31.04
C PHE A 52 -37.70 -46.47 -29.85
N ALA A 53 -38.28 -47.68 -29.83
CA ALA A 53 -38.01 -48.65 -28.77
C ALA A 53 -36.52 -49.04 -28.67
N LYS A 54 -35.81 -49.12 -29.80
CA LYS A 54 -34.37 -49.42 -29.82
C LYS A 54 -33.55 -48.22 -29.33
N ILE A 55 -33.89 -47.00 -29.72
CA ILE A 55 -33.20 -45.77 -29.30
C ILE A 55 -33.42 -45.54 -27.80
N SER A 56 -34.65 -45.60 -27.30
CA SER A 56 -34.95 -45.49 -25.86
C SER A 56 -34.21 -46.54 -25.02
N LYS A 57 -34.02 -47.75 -25.55
CA LYS A 57 -33.26 -48.81 -24.88
C LYS A 57 -31.75 -48.50 -24.80
N GLU A 58 -31.15 -47.94 -25.85
CA GLU A 58 -29.72 -47.59 -25.85
C GLU A 58 -29.43 -46.37 -24.97
N PHE A 59 -30.30 -45.35 -24.98
CA PHE A 59 -30.24 -44.23 -24.05
C PHE A 59 -30.44 -44.69 -22.58
N GLY A 60 -31.42 -45.56 -22.32
CA GLY A 60 -31.64 -46.15 -21.00
C GLY A 60 -30.47 -47.02 -20.50
N ARG A 61 -29.78 -47.75 -21.39
CA ARG A 61 -28.57 -48.51 -21.07
C ARG A 61 -27.41 -47.64 -20.60
N LYS A 62 -27.38 -46.38 -21.03
CA LYS A 62 -26.37 -45.39 -20.67
C LYS A 62 -26.76 -44.55 -19.47
N GLY A 63 -27.89 -44.86 -18.82
CA GLY A 63 -28.33 -44.20 -17.60
C GLY A 63 -29.10 -42.89 -17.82
N VAL A 64 -29.46 -42.58 -19.08
CA VAL A 64 -30.19 -41.35 -19.46
C VAL A 64 -31.54 -41.74 -20.08
N PRO A 65 -32.59 -41.94 -19.28
CA PRO A 65 -33.90 -42.31 -19.79
C PRO A 65 -34.55 -41.14 -20.56
N ILE A 66 -35.17 -41.46 -21.69
CA ILE A 66 -35.94 -40.48 -22.47
C ILE A 66 -37.36 -40.43 -21.92
N LYS A 67 -37.99 -39.24 -21.89
CA LYS A 67 -39.39 -39.06 -21.50
C LYS A 67 -40.32 -39.92 -22.37
N GLU A 68 -41.33 -40.55 -21.77
CA GLU A 68 -42.31 -41.35 -22.52
C GLU A 68 -43.03 -40.50 -23.57
N GLY A 69 -42.96 -40.92 -24.83
CA GLY A 69 -43.51 -40.16 -25.97
C GLY A 69 -42.70 -38.93 -26.38
N GLY A 70 -41.54 -38.69 -25.76
CA GLY A 70 -40.67 -37.53 -26.02
C GLY A 70 -39.76 -37.65 -27.24
N ILE A 71 -40.00 -38.61 -28.15
CA ILE A 71 -39.24 -38.74 -29.40
C ILE A 71 -40.11 -38.31 -30.57
N HIS A 72 -39.65 -37.31 -31.32
CA HIS A 72 -40.31 -36.83 -32.52
C HIS A 72 -39.38 -36.94 -33.73
N MET A 73 -39.83 -37.61 -34.80
CA MET A 73 -39.07 -37.81 -36.02
C MET A 73 -39.78 -37.15 -37.22
N PRO A 74 -39.16 -36.15 -37.88
CA PRO A 74 -39.72 -35.52 -39.06
C PRO A 74 -39.60 -36.40 -40.31
N TYR A 75 -40.62 -36.33 -41.15
CA TYR A 75 -40.72 -37.03 -42.43
C TYR A 75 -40.75 -36.04 -43.60
N GLU A 76 -40.32 -36.49 -44.77
CA GLU A 76 -40.36 -35.70 -46.00
C GLU A 76 -41.75 -35.77 -46.68
N GLU A 77 -42.31 -34.61 -47.03
CA GLU A 77 -43.61 -34.50 -47.72
C GLU A 77 -43.45 -34.90 -49.20
N GLY A 78 -43.64 -36.19 -49.48
CA GLY A 78 -43.65 -36.76 -50.83
C GLY A 78 -43.14 -38.19 -50.90
N SER A 79 -42.06 -38.51 -50.16
CA SER A 79 -41.42 -39.83 -50.16
C SER A 79 -41.89 -40.73 -49.00
N GLY A 80 -42.44 -40.15 -47.92
CA GLY A 80 -42.87 -40.89 -46.73
C GLY A 80 -41.71 -41.41 -45.86
N LYS A 81 -40.46 -41.03 -46.18
CA LYS A 81 -39.23 -41.42 -45.48
C LYS A 81 -38.82 -40.38 -44.44
N SER A 82 -38.12 -40.81 -43.39
CA SER A 82 -37.59 -39.92 -42.35
C SER A 82 -36.39 -39.10 -42.83
N LYS A 83 -36.19 -37.90 -42.26
CA LYS A 83 -35.12 -36.99 -42.66
C LYS A 83 -33.75 -37.29 -42.04
N GLY A 84 -33.62 -38.38 -41.27
CA GLY A 84 -32.35 -38.83 -40.70
C GLY A 84 -31.94 -38.19 -39.36
N TYR A 85 -32.77 -37.33 -38.80
CA TYR A 85 -32.59 -36.74 -37.46
C TYR A 85 -33.87 -36.89 -36.62
N ILE A 86 -33.73 -36.84 -35.30
CA ILE A 86 -34.85 -36.90 -34.34
C ILE A 86 -34.70 -35.82 -33.26
N PHE A 87 -35.83 -35.41 -32.69
CA PHE A 87 -35.87 -34.58 -31.49
C PHE A 87 -36.17 -35.48 -30.29
N VAL A 88 -35.40 -35.31 -29.22
CA VAL A 88 -35.53 -36.10 -27.99
C VAL A 88 -35.72 -35.15 -26.82
N GLU A 89 -36.85 -35.29 -26.14
CA GLU A 89 -37.21 -34.53 -24.95
C GLU A 89 -36.86 -35.33 -23.68
N PHE A 90 -36.15 -34.68 -22.75
CA PHE A 90 -35.79 -35.20 -21.44
C PHE A 90 -36.62 -34.56 -20.32
N ALA A 91 -36.63 -35.16 -19.14
CA ALA A 91 -37.42 -34.64 -18.01
C ALA A 91 -36.81 -33.37 -17.42
N SER A 92 -35.48 -33.22 -17.50
CA SER A 92 -34.77 -32.03 -17.04
C SER A 92 -33.65 -31.60 -18.01
N PRO A 93 -33.22 -30.32 -17.97
CA PRO A 93 -32.05 -29.84 -18.71
C PRO A 93 -30.72 -30.49 -18.26
N GLU A 94 -30.64 -30.97 -17.01
CA GLU A 94 -29.48 -31.69 -16.49
C GLU A 94 -29.37 -33.07 -17.17
N GLU A 95 -30.48 -33.81 -17.28
CA GLU A 95 -30.52 -35.09 -17.99
C GLU A 95 -30.20 -34.95 -19.48
N ALA A 96 -30.66 -33.86 -20.12
CA ALA A 96 -30.29 -33.54 -21.50
C ALA A 96 -28.79 -33.26 -21.64
N SER A 97 -28.16 -32.61 -20.65
CA SER A 97 -26.72 -32.35 -20.66
C SER A 97 -25.91 -33.65 -20.51
N ASP A 98 -26.33 -34.52 -19.59
CA ASP A 98 -25.72 -35.83 -19.41
C ASP A 98 -25.88 -36.72 -20.65
N ALA A 99 -27.05 -36.66 -21.31
CA ALA A 99 -27.32 -37.42 -22.52
C ALA A 99 -26.46 -36.94 -23.69
N LEU A 100 -26.23 -35.62 -23.81
CA LEU A 100 -25.32 -35.06 -24.80
C LEU A 100 -23.91 -35.61 -24.61
N VAL A 101 -23.37 -35.58 -23.39
CA VAL A 101 -22.01 -36.10 -23.11
C VAL A 101 -21.92 -37.60 -23.34
N ALA A 102 -22.95 -38.37 -22.97
CA ALA A 102 -22.93 -39.82 -23.04
C ALA A 102 -23.15 -40.41 -24.44
N MET A 103 -23.92 -39.73 -25.29
CA MET A 103 -24.41 -40.27 -26.57
C MET A 103 -23.89 -39.51 -27.81
N HIS A 104 -23.21 -38.38 -27.66
CA HIS A 104 -22.56 -37.71 -28.78
C HIS A 104 -21.41 -38.57 -29.35
N HIS A 105 -21.37 -38.75 -30.67
CA HIS A 105 -20.52 -39.69 -31.40
C HIS A 105 -20.75 -41.17 -31.10
N PHE A 106 -21.92 -41.55 -30.59
CA PHE A 106 -22.24 -42.96 -30.34
C PHE A 106 -22.50 -43.72 -31.66
N PRO A 107 -21.80 -44.84 -31.93
CA PRO A 107 -22.04 -45.65 -33.12
C PRO A 107 -23.29 -46.51 -32.95
N PHE A 108 -24.40 -46.14 -33.60
CA PHE A 108 -25.68 -46.85 -33.49
C PHE A 108 -25.73 -48.13 -34.34
N ASP A 109 -25.11 -48.09 -35.52
CA ASP A 109 -24.82 -49.26 -36.35
C ASP A 109 -23.54 -49.04 -37.18
N ALA A 110 -23.22 -49.96 -38.09
CA ALA A 110 -21.99 -49.88 -38.90
C ALA A 110 -21.93 -48.68 -39.86
N LYS A 111 -23.06 -48.00 -40.11
CA LYS A 111 -23.18 -46.86 -41.04
C LYS A 111 -23.63 -45.57 -40.37
N HIS A 112 -24.22 -45.64 -39.18
CA HIS A 112 -24.87 -44.52 -38.51
C HIS A 112 -24.22 -44.25 -37.15
N THR A 113 -23.71 -43.03 -36.99
CA THR A 113 -23.14 -42.51 -35.75
C THR A 113 -23.94 -41.28 -35.34
N PHE A 114 -24.33 -41.21 -34.07
CA PHE A 114 -25.13 -40.10 -33.56
C PHE A 114 -24.30 -38.83 -33.38
N SER A 115 -24.84 -37.71 -33.83
CA SER A 115 -24.32 -36.37 -33.56
C SER A 115 -25.41 -35.59 -32.85
N ILE A 116 -25.19 -35.27 -31.58
CA ILE A 116 -26.20 -34.68 -30.69
C ILE A 116 -25.86 -33.23 -30.42
N ASN A 117 -26.79 -32.33 -30.71
CA ASN A 117 -26.68 -30.90 -30.42
C ASN A 117 -27.88 -30.43 -29.58
N ARG A 118 -27.71 -29.35 -28.81
CA ARG A 118 -28.84 -28.69 -28.15
C ARG A 118 -29.69 -28.00 -29.22
N PHE A 119 -31.00 -28.00 -29.01
CA PHE A 119 -31.91 -27.31 -29.92
C PHE A 119 -31.58 -25.80 -30.05
N THR A 120 -31.21 -25.16 -28.94
CA THR A 120 -30.84 -23.74 -28.86
C THR A 120 -29.52 -23.38 -29.53
N ASP A 121 -28.62 -24.35 -29.76
CA ASP A 121 -27.33 -24.09 -30.40
C ASP A 121 -27.41 -24.12 -31.93
N ILE A 122 -28.49 -24.66 -32.50
CA ILE A 122 -28.67 -24.76 -33.96
C ILE A 122 -28.74 -23.39 -34.62
N GLU A 123 -29.41 -22.43 -33.98
CA GLU A 123 -29.49 -21.05 -34.49
C GLU A 123 -28.13 -20.37 -34.47
N LYS A 124 -27.32 -20.61 -33.42
CA LYS A 124 -25.94 -20.10 -33.34
C LYS A 124 -25.09 -20.66 -34.46
N TYR A 125 -25.19 -21.96 -34.73
CA TYR A 125 -24.46 -22.61 -35.81
C TYR A 125 -24.91 -22.14 -37.20
N ALA A 126 -26.18 -21.80 -37.39
CA ALA A 126 -26.68 -21.25 -38.66
C ALA A 126 -26.12 -19.87 -39.00
N THR A 127 -25.73 -19.09 -37.97
CA THR A 127 -25.16 -17.75 -38.11
C THR A 127 -23.63 -17.70 -38.03
N LEU A 128 -22.97 -18.83 -37.77
CA LEU A 128 -21.53 -18.87 -37.54
C LEU A 128 -20.78 -18.86 -38.87
N ASP A 129 -19.93 -17.86 -39.07
CA ASP A 129 -19.01 -17.79 -40.21
C ASP A 129 -17.99 -18.93 -40.12
N GLU A 130 -17.85 -19.73 -41.18
CA GLU A 130 -16.94 -20.89 -41.26
C GLU A 130 -15.45 -20.48 -41.21
N THR A 131 -15.15 -19.18 -41.28
CA THR A 131 -13.80 -18.64 -41.35
C THR A 131 -13.18 -18.45 -39.96
N TYR A 132 -12.34 -19.38 -39.50
CA TYR A 132 -11.58 -19.23 -38.25
C TYR A 132 -10.57 -18.08 -38.35
N VAL A 133 -10.82 -16.99 -37.62
CA VAL A 133 -9.84 -15.92 -37.42
C VAL A 133 -9.11 -16.17 -36.10
N PRO A 134 -7.82 -16.55 -36.12
CA PRO A 134 -7.06 -16.71 -34.89
C PRO A 134 -7.04 -15.38 -34.11
N PRO A 135 -7.25 -15.41 -32.78
CA PRO A 135 -7.18 -14.20 -31.96
C PRO A 135 -5.84 -13.50 -32.19
N ALA A 136 -5.88 -12.21 -32.51
CA ALA A 136 -4.68 -11.42 -32.66
C ALA A 136 -3.92 -11.43 -31.33
N VAL A 137 -2.70 -11.98 -31.33
CA VAL A 137 -1.81 -11.92 -30.17
C VAL A 137 -1.50 -10.45 -29.92
N SER A 138 -1.93 -9.92 -28.78
CA SER A 138 -1.65 -8.53 -28.41
C SER A 138 -0.13 -8.30 -28.42
N ASN A 139 0.33 -7.21 -29.03
CA ASN A 139 1.74 -6.84 -29.01
C ASN A 139 2.25 -6.73 -27.56
N TYR A 140 3.43 -7.29 -27.29
CA TYR A 140 4.06 -7.21 -25.98
C TYR A 140 4.37 -5.75 -25.64
N THR A 141 3.66 -5.20 -24.66
CA THR A 141 4.01 -3.90 -24.06
C THR A 141 4.98 -4.15 -22.91
N SER A 142 6.19 -3.60 -23.00
CA SER A 142 7.16 -3.66 -21.89
C SER A 142 6.55 -3.00 -20.66
N ARG A 143 6.54 -3.71 -19.53
CA ARG A 143 6.07 -3.12 -18.27
C ARG A 143 7.02 -1.99 -17.87
N PRO A 144 6.50 -0.84 -17.41
CA PRO A 144 7.36 0.23 -16.90
C PRO A 144 8.17 -0.31 -15.73
N HIS A 145 9.41 0.19 -15.59
CA HIS A 145 10.25 -0.20 -14.48
C HIS A 145 9.59 0.25 -13.17
N MET A 146 9.32 -0.68 -12.25
CA MET A 146 8.61 -0.38 -11.01
C MET A 146 9.30 0.72 -10.21
N ARG A 147 10.64 0.76 -10.25
CA ARG A 147 11.48 1.76 -9.56
C ARG A 147 11.93 2.97 -10.38
N SER A 148 11.16 3.35 -11.40
CA SER A 148 11.48 4.48 -12.28
C SER A 148 11.65 5.80 -11.52
N TRP A 149 10.89 6.02 -10.45
CA TRP A 149 10.95 7.25 -9.65
C TRP A 149 12.33 7.49 -8.99
N LEU A 150 13.15 6.46 -8.80
CA LEU A 150 14.50 6.61 -8.24
C LEU A 150 15.47 7.25 -9.23
N ALA A 151 15.12 7.29 -10.52
CA ALA A 151 15.91 7.90 -11.57
C ALA A 151 15.55 9.39 -11.82
N ASP A 152 14.76 10.01 -10.94
CA ASP A 152 14.49 11.44 -11.00
C ASP A 152 15.82 12.23 -10.96
N PRO A 153 16.09 13.08 -11.96
CA PRO A 153 17.39 13.77 -12.08
C PRO A 153 17.62 14.78 -10.95
N ALA A 154 16.56 15.37 -10.41
CA ALA A 154 16.60 16.30 -9.28
C ALA A 154 16.67 15.57 -7.92
N GLY A 155 16.56 14.23 -7.90
CA GLY A 155 16.62 13.43 -6.68
C GLY A 155 15.51 13.77 -5.68
N ARG A 156 14.37 14.26 -6.16
CA ARG A 156 13.23 14.70 -5.34
C ARG A 156 12.58 13.50 -4.63
N ASP A 157 12.05 13.76 -3.44
CA ASP A 157 11.31 12.76 -2.68
C ASP A 157 9.81 12.89 -3.00
N GLN A 158 9.11 11.77 -3.10
CA GLN A 158 7.66 11.78 -3.32
C GLN A 158 6.90 11.64 -2.00
N PHE A 159 5.73 12.26 -1.94
CA PHE A 159 4.79 12.04 -0.84
C PHE A 159 3.36 11.91 -1.39
N LEU A 160 2.49 11.37 -0.56
CA LEU A 160 1.09 11.16 -0.86
C LEU A 160 0.24 11.92 0.14
N THR A 161 -0.84 12.52 -0.35
CA THR A 161 -1.91 13.07 0.48
C THR A 161 -3.24 12.43 0.13
N TYR A 162 -4.03 12.12 1.14
CA TYR A 162 -5.41 11.67 0.98
C TYR A 162 -6.34 12.72 1.57
N VAL A 163 -7.10 13.41 0.71
CA VAL A 163 -7.99 14.53 1.08
C VAL A 163 -9.38 14.27 0.53
N GLY A 164 -10.40 14.28 1.40
CA GLY A 164 -11.75 13.89 0.97
C GLY A 164 -11.71 12.49 0.37
N ASP A 165 -12.09 12.36 -0.89
CA ASP A 165 -12.04 11.09 -1.62
C ASP A 165 -10.96 11.06 -2.73
N GLU A 166 -10.05 12.02 -2.71
CA GLU A 166 -8.95 12.15 -3.67
C GLU A 166 -7.61 11.75 -3.06
N VAL A 167 -6.90 10.87 -3.76
CA VAL A 167 -5.53 10.51 -3.44
C VAL A 167 -4.61 11.16 -4.47
N GLN A 168 -3.68 11.96 -3.97
CA GLN A 168 -2.73 12.75 -4.76
C GLN A 168 -1.31 12.38 -4.38
N ILE A 169 -0.44 12.28 -5.38
CA ILE A 169 0.99 12.01 -5.22
C ILE A 169 1.75 13.22 -5.74
N PHE A 170 2.65 13.74 -4.94
CA PHE A 170 3.44 14.92 -5.23
C PHE A 170 4.93 14.59 -5.25
N TRP A 171 5.67 15.31 -6.08
CA TRP A 171 7.11 15.50 -5.92
C TRP A 171 7.34 16.68 -4.98
N ASN A 172 8.22 16.51 -4.01
CA ASN A 172 8.66 17.60 -3.15
C ASN A 172 9.71 18.43 -3.89
N ALA A 173 9.28 19.47 -4.61
CA ALA A 173 10.17 20.44 -5.23
C ALA A 173 10.39 21.64 -4.31
N ARG A 174 11.52 22.33 -4.50
CA ARG A 174 11.89 23.50 -3.69
C ARG A 174 10.96 24.69 -3.94
N THR A 175 10.44 24.81 -5.16
CA THR A 175 9.41 25.77 -5.58
C THR A 175 8.00 25.42 -5.05
N GLY A 176 7.86 24.27 -4.38
CA GLY A 176 6.62 23.80 -3.80
C GLY A 176 6.23 22.39 -4.26
N PRO A 177 5.10 21.85 -3.77
CA PRO A 177 4.61 20.54 -4.15
C PRO A 177 4.21 20.49 -5.64
N ASP A 178 4.84 19.59 -6.40
CA ASP A 178 4.56 19.37 -7.82
C ASP A 178 3.69 18.11 -8.00
N PRO A 179 2.43 18.22 -8.48
CA PRO A 179 1.52 17.07 -8.58
C PRO A 179 1.98 16.07 -9.65
N ALA A 180 2.33 14.87 -9.22
CA ALA A 180 2.75 13.77 -10.10
C ALA A 180 1.57 12.94 -10.61
N PHE A 181 0.59 12.65 -9.74
CA PHE A 181 -0.56 11.82 -10.08
C PHE A 181 -1.73 12.12 -9.15
N THR A 182 -2.95 12.12 -9.67
CA THR A 182 -4.18 12.33 -8.89
C THR A 182 -5.24 11.34 -9.33
N ARG A 183 -5.94 10.75 -8.36
CA ARG A 183 -7.07 9.86 -8.63
C ARG A 183 -8.16 9.97 -7.57
N HIS A 184 -9.38 10.16 -8.06
CA HIS A 184 -10.59 10.18 -7.25
C HIS A 184 -11.06 8.75 -6.91
N ASN A 185 -11.60 8.55 -5.71
CA ASN A 185 -12.08 7.27 -5.17
C ASN A 185 -11.07 6.12 -5.31
N TRP A 186 -9.79 6.40 -5.05
CA TRP A 186 -8.76 5.36 -5.22
C TRP A 186 -8.77 4.31 -4.09
N THR A 187 -9.26 4.65 -2.90
CA THR A 187 -9.34 3.77 -1.73
C THR A 187 -10.60 4.07 -0.92
N ASP A 188 -11.15 3.08 -0.23
CA ASP A 188 -12.29 3.27 0.68
C ASP A 188 -11.82 3.67 2.09
N LEU A 189 -10.68 3.12 2.54
CA LEU A 189 -10.19 3.24 3.92
C LEU A 189 -8.98 4.15 4.04
N TYR A 190 -7.80 3.65 3.70
CA TYR A 190 -6.54 4.39 3.74
C TYR A 190 -5.58 3.83 2.69
N VAL A 191 -4.41 4.45 2.58
CA VAL A 191 -3.37 4.05 1.64
C VAL A 191 -2.10 3.68 2.43
N ALA A 192 -1.37 2.67 1.96
CA ALA A 192 -0.11 2.25 2.58
C ALA A 192 0.99 2.06 1.53
N TRP A 193 2.19 2.58 1.81
CA TRP A 193 3.39 2.28 1.04
C TRP A 193 4.01 0.95 1.48
N SER A 194 4.61 0.23 0.53
CA SER A 194 5.54 -0.84 0.87
C SER A 194 6.85 -0.29 1.44
N PRO A 195 7.64 -1.06 2.23
CA PRO A 195 8.84 -0.60 2.92
C PRO A 195 9.96 0.00 2.05
N HIS A 196 9.99 -0.27 0.75
CA HIS A 196 10.91 0.40 -0.20
C HIS A 196 10.19 1.37 -1.15
N GLY A 197 8.90 1.64 -0.92
CA GLY A 197 8.09 2.50 -1.76
C GLY A 197 7.86 1.98 -3.16
N THR A 198 8.14 0.69 -3.46
CA THR A 198 7.91 0.12 -4.79
C THR A 198 6.43 0.01 -5.12
N TYR A 199 5.62 -0.31 -4.12
CA TYR A 199 4.20 -0.57 -4.27
C TYR A 199 3.37 0.38 -3.41
N LEU A 200 2.23 0.77 -3.96
CA LEU A 200 1.18 1.48 -3.24
C LEU A 200 0.00 0.54 -3.05
N THR A 201 -0.48 0.42 -1.82
CA THR A 201 -1.62 -0.45 -1.49
C THR A 201 -2.84 0.39 -1.13
N THR A 202 -3.94 0.15 -1.84
CA THR A 202 -5.24 0.74 -1.55
C THR A 202 -6.16 -0.33 -0.98
N LEU A 203 -6.86 0.00 0.10
CA LEU A 203 -7.75 -0.90 0.81
C LEU A 203 -9.21 -0.61 0.44
N HIS A 204 -9.91 -1.64 -0.02
CA HIS A 204 -11.31 -1.62 -0.43
C HIS A 204 -12.10 -2.64 0.38
N ARG A 205 -13.43 -2.48 0.46
CA ARG A 205 -14.27 -3.47 1.15
C ARG A 205 -14.15 -4.89 0.60
N GLN A 206 -13.91 -5.04 -0.71
CA GLN A 206 -13.77 -6.33 -1.38
C GLN A 206 -12.37 -6.96 -1.20
N GLY A 207 -11.36 -6.16 -0.88
CA GLY A 207 -9.97 -6.61 -0.88
C GLY A 207 -8.97 -5.46 -1.03
N LEU A 208 -7.73 -5.82 -1.32
CA LEU A 208 -6.64 -4.86 -1.51
C LEU A 208 -6.20 -4.83 -2.96
N GLN A 209 -5.74 -3.67 -3.41
CA GLN A 209 -5.14 -3.50 -4.73
C GLN A 209 -3.75 -2.92 -4.57
N ILE A 210 -2.79 -3.52 -5.28
CA ILE A 210 -1.38 -3.14 -5.29
C ILE A 210 -1.08 -2.46 -6.62
N TRP A 211 -0.54 -1.26 -6.55
CA TRP A 211 -0.22 -0.40 -7.69
C TRP A 211 1.28 -0.15 -7.76
N GLY A 212 1.81 0.08 -8.96
CA GLY A 212 3.23 0.35 -9.16
C GLY A 212 3.56 0.85 -10.56
N GLY A 213 4.81 1.25 -10.75
CA GLY A 213 5.30 1.88 -11.98
C GLY A 213 5.01 3.38 -12.06
N SER A 214 5.49 4.02 -13.13
CA SER A 214 5.32 5.46 -13.37
C SER A 214 3.86 5.86 -13.63
N GLU A 215 3.08 4.96 -14.25
CA GLU A 215 1.68 5.19 -14.59
C GLU A 215 0.70 4.71 -13.52
N TRP A 216 1.20 4.21 -12.38
CA TRP A 216 0.39 3.60 -11.32
C TRP A 216 -0.54 2.49 -11.84
N GLY A 217 0.01 1.60 -12.68
CA GLY A 217 -0.69 0.44 -13.20
C GLY A 217 -1.02 -0.56 -12.09
N LEU A 218 -2.15 -1.26 -12.23
CA LEU A 218 -2.55 -2.31 -11.30
C LEU A 218 -1.59 -3.50 -11.44
N VAL A 219 -0.84 -3.78 -10.36
CA VAL A 219 0.10 -4.90 -10.30
C VAL A 219 -0.63 -6.18 -9.88
N ARG A 220 -1.42 -6.09 -8.80
CA ARG A 220 -2.11 -7.26 -8.23
C ARG A 220 -3.38 -6.86 -7.49
N ARG A 221 -4.38 -7.74 -7.51
CA ARG A 221 -5.55 -7.70 -6.63
C ARG A 221 -5.43 -8.84 -5.63
N ILE A 222 -5.68 -8.55 -4.35
CA ILE A 222 -5.70 -9.52 -3.27
C ILE A 222 -7.12 -9.55 -2.72
N ALA A 223 -7.78 -10.69 -2.89
CA ALA A 223 -9.16 -10.90 -2.48
C ALA A 223 -9.23 -11.25 -1.00
N HIS A 224 -9.12 -10.24 -0.13
CA HIS A 224 -9.39 -10.37 1.31
C HIS A 224 -10.51 -9.41 1.73
N PRO A 225 -11.78 -9.86 1.72
CA PRO A 225 -12.91 -9.03 2.08
C PRO A 225 -12.76 -8.44 3.49
N LEU A 226 -13.15 -7.17 3.62
CA LEU A 226 -13.15 -6.43 4.90
C LEU A 226 -11.79 -6.32 5.58
N ALA A 227 -10.69 -6.54 4.85
CA ALA A 227 -9.35 -6.31 5.37
C ALA A 227 -9.19 -4.86 5.83
N ARG A 228 -8.77 -4.68 7.09
CA ARG A 228 -8.61 -3.37 7.75
C ARG A 228 -7.17 -3.01 7.99
N LEU A 229 -6.26 -3.97 8.14
CA LEU A 229 -4.85 -3.71 8.36
C LEU A 229 -4.00 -4.48 7.36
N VAL A 230 -2.89 -3.86 6.97
CA VAL A 230 -1.92 -4.41 6.02
C VAL A 230 -0.51 -4.15 6.54
N ASP A 231 0.37 -5.14 6.39
CA ASP A 231 1.79 -5.03 6.73
C ASP A 231 2.64 -5.80 5.72
N PHE A 232 3.77 -5.23 5.33
CA PHE A 232 4.65 -5.79 4.31
C PHE A 232 5.90 -6.38 4.95
N SER A 233 6.45 -7.42 4.32
CA SER A 233 7.78 -7.88 4.70
C SER A 233 8.83 -6.82 4.38
N PRO A 234 9.94 -6.72 5.15
CA PRO A 234 10.98 -5.70 4.97
C PRO A 234 11.57 -5.61 3.56
N ASN A 235 11.63 -6.70 2.80
CA ASN A 235 12.09 -6.72 1.40
C ASN A 235 10.93 -6.81 0.38
N GLU A 236 9.69 -6.53 0.77
CA GLU A 236 8.49 -6.43 -0.09
C GLU A 236 8.11 -7.73 -0.83
N LYS A 237 8.55 -8.88 -0.34
CA LYS A 237 8.21 -10.19 -0.94
C LYS A 237 6.83 -10.68 -0.52
N TYR A 238 6.44 -10.41 0.73
CA TYR A 238 5.23 -10.94 1.32
C TYR A 238 4.36 -9.82 1.91
N LEU A 239 3.07 -10.09 2.01
CA LEU A 239 2.06 -9.19 2.56
C LEU A 239 1.22 -9.91 3.60
N VAL A 240 1.04 -9.29 4.75
CA VAL A 240 0.09 -9.72 5.78
C VAL A 240 -1.12 -8.82 5.71
N THR A 241 -2.30 -9.41 5.79
CA THR A 241 -3.58 -8.71 5.79
C THR A 241 -4.43 -9.22 6.93
N TRP A 242 -5.18 -8.33 7.57
CA TRP A 242 -6.01 -8.66 8.72
C TRP A 242 -7.42 -8.09 8.58
N SER A 243 -8.42 -8.90 8.91
CA SER A 243 -9.82 -8.52 9.04
C SER A 243 -10.31 -8.72 10.48
N ASN A 244 -11.20 -7.84 10.95
CA ASN A 244 -11.87 -8.01 12.23
C ASN A 244 -12.96 -9.09 12.18
N GLU A 245 -13.47 -9.38 10.98
CA GLU A 245 -14.45 -10.43 10.74
C GLU A 245 -13.73 -11.69 10.24
N PRO A 246 -14.09 -12.88 10.76
CA PRO A 246 -13.55 -14.13 10.23
C PRO A 246 -13.86 -14.28 8.74
N ILE A 247 -12.94 -14.90 8.01
CA ILE A 247 -13.11 -15.24 6.60
C ILE A 247 -14.29 -16.22 6.49
N VAL A 248 -15.27 -15.85 5.68
CA VAL A 248 -16.43 -16.68 5.32
C VAL A 248 -16.37 -16.92 3.82
N ILE A 249 -16.57 -18.18 3.41
CA ILE A 249 -16.45 -18.58 2.01
C ILE A 249 -17.84 -18.95 1.50
N PRO A 250 -18.41 -18.16 0.57
CA PRO A 250 -19.71 -18.48 -0.01
C PRO A 250 -19.72 -19.84 -0.73
N PRO A 251 -20.84 -20.58 -0.71
CA PRO A 251 -21.00 -21.77 -1.54
C PRO A 251 -20.77 -21.44 -3.02
N GLY A 252 -19.89 -22.18 -3.69
CA GLY A 252 -19.54 -21.95 -5.10
C GLY A 252 -18.50 -20.85 -5.35
N ALA A 253 -17.81 -20.36 -4.31
CA ALA A 253 -16.70 -19.42 -4.48
C ALA A 253 -15.57 -19.99 -5.36
N GLN A 254 -14.92 -19.11 -6.13
CA GLN A 254 -13.79 -19.48 -6.97
C GLN A 254 -12.65 -20.06 -6.11
N GLN A 255 -12.16 -21.22 -6.51
CA GLN A 255 -11.01 -21.86 -5.87
C GLN A 255 -9.75 -21.66 -6.70
N GLY A 256 -8.62 -21.48 -6.03
CA GLY A 256 -7.33 -21.32 -6.67
C GLY A 256 -6.28 -20.79 -5.69
N PRO A 257 -5.01 -20.71 -6.11
CA PRO A 257 -3.91 -20.29 -5.24
C PRO A 257 -4.02 -18.84 -4.79
N THR A 258 -4.87 -18.02 -5.42
CA THR A 258 -5.11 -16.60 -5.09
C THR A 258 -6.39 -16.37 -4.30
N PHE A 259 -7.13 -17.43 -3.97
CA PHE A 259 -8.41 -17.36 -3.29
C PHE A 259 -8.39 -18.19 -2.01
N PHE A 260 -9.30 -17.88 -1.09
CA PHE A 260 -9.47 -18.68 0.12
C PHE A 260 -10.07 -20.05 -0.21
N SER A 261 -9.54 -21.07 0.45
CA SER A 261 -10.03 -22.44 0.42
C SER A 261 -10.92 -22.71 1.63
N PRO A 262 -11.80 -23.72 1.60
CA PRO A 262 -12.62 -24.08 2.77
C PRO A 262 -11.83 -24.27 4.08
N ASP A 263 -10.54 -24.64 4.00
CA ASP A 263 -9.66 -24.79 5.16
C ASP A 263 -9.27 -23.44 5.83
N ASP A 264 -9.50 -22.32 5.14
CA ASP A 264 -9.22 -20.96 5.60
C ASP A 264 -10.40 -20.31 6.34
N GLU A 265 -11.56 -20.96 6.35
CA GLU A 265 -12.78 -20.43 6.98
C GLU A 265 -12.59 -20.25 8.49
N GLY A 266 -13.05 -19.12 9.03
CA GLY A 266 -12.90 -18.78 10.45
C GLY A 266 -11.57 -18.11 10.84
N ASN A 267 -10.63 -17.97 9.91
CA ASN A 267 -9.38 -17.24 10.14
C ASN A 267 -9.54 -15.73 9.91
N ASN A 268 -8.66 -14.91 10.49
CA ASN A 268 -8.72 -13.43 10.38
C ASN A 268 -7.52 -12.83 9.66
N LEU A 269 -6.39 -13.54 9.69
CA LEU A 269 -5.11 -13.08 9.19
C LEU A 269 -4.72 -13.93 7.98
N ALA A 270 -4.28 -13.30 6.91
CA ALA A 270 -3.83 -13.98 5.70
C ALA A 270 -2.47 -13.46 5.25
N VAL A 271 -1.57 -14.38 4.90
CA VAL A 271 -0.22 -14.11 4.38
C VAL A 271 -0.18 -14.44 2.90
N TRP A 272 0.24 -13.45 2.11
CA TRP A 272 0.27 -13.51 0.65
C TRP A 272 1.69 -13.29 0.14
N GLU A 273 1.99 -13.84 -1.03
CA GLU A 273 3.16 -13.47 -1.83
C GLU A 273 2.81 -12.31 -2.77
N VAL A 274 3.59 -11.23 -2.76
CA VAL A 274 3.27 -9.99 -3.49
C VAL A 274 3.43 -10.16 -5.01
N SER A 275 4.43 -10.91 -5.45
CA SER A 275 4.75 -11.11 -6.87
C SER A 275 3.66 -11.91 -7.61
N THR A 276 3.24 -13.03 -7.03
CA THR A 276 2.26 -13.97 -7.60
C THR A 276 0.83 -13.65 -7.17
N GLY A 277 0.64 -13.06 -5.99
CA GLY A 277 -0.65 -12.91 -5.33
C GLY A 277 -1.14 -14.20 -4.67
N HIS A 278 -0.29 -15.22 -4.53
CA HIS A 278 -0.68 -16.49 -3.93
C HIS A 278 -0.89 -16.36 -2.42
N LEU A 279 -1.95 -16.98 -1.94
CA LEU A 279 -2.21 -17.21 -0.53
C LEU A 279 -1.25 -18.30 -0.03
N LEU A 280 -0.41 -17.97 0.95
CA LEU A 280 0.54 -18.91 1.53
C LEU A 280 -0.05 -19.62 2.75
N ARG A 281 -0.65 -18.86 3.66
CA ARG A 281 -1.25 -19.38 4.89
C ARG A 281 -2.20 -18.37 5.54
N THR A 282 -3.24 -18.88 6.19
CA THR A 282 -4.13 -18.11 7.06
C THR A 282 -3.96 -18.48 8.53
N PHE A 283 -4.31 -17.56 9.42
CA PHE A 283 -4.26 -17.75 10.87
C PHE A 283 -5.51 -17.19 11.55
N SER A 284 -6.05 -17.95 12.51
CA SER A 284 -7.03 -17.46 13.47
C SER A 284 -6.32 -16.67 14.57
N ILE A 285 -7.01 -15.65 15.10
CA ILE A 285 -6.53 -14.89 16.26
C ILE A 285 -7.54 -15.02 17.41
N GLU A 286 -7.09 -15.69 18.46
CA GLU A 286 -7.84 -15.82 19.71
C GLU A 286 -8.05 -14.44 20.34
N GLY A 287 -9.31 -14.03 20.52
CA GLY A 287 -9.69 -12.75 21.15
C GLY A 287 -10.56 -11.81 20.30
N THR A 288 -10.86 -12.15 19.04
CA THR A 288 -11.77 -11.34 18.20
C THR A 288 -13.25 -11.65 18.40
N THR A 289 -13.60 -12.76 19.08
CA THR A 289 -14.99 -13.11 19.40
C THR A 289 -15.11 -13.88 20.72
N THR A 290 -15.29 -13.15 21.84
CA THR A 290 -16.07 -13.65 22.98
C THR A 290 -17.01 -12.55 23.46
N VAL A 291 -18.26 -12.62 23.00
CA VAL A 291 -19.39 -11.83 23.52
C VAL A 291 -19.69 -12.17 25.00
N ALA A 292 -18.98 -13.13 25.59
CA ALA A 292 -19.28 -13.69 26.91
C ALA A 292 -18.53 -13.06 28.10
N SER A 293 -17.52 -12.19 27.91
CA SER A 293 -16.69 -11.71 29.03
C SER A 293 -16.52 -10.19 29.18
N GLY A 294 -17.15 -9.36 28.35
CA GLY A 294 -17.19 -7.90 28.56
C GLY A 294 -15.86 -7.13 28.42
N GLU A 295 -14.72 -7.80 28.56
CA GLU A 295 -13.38 -7.22 28.36
C GLU A 295 -12.92 -7.42 26.91
N LYS A 296 -13.05 -6.38 26.08
CA LYS A 296 -12.40 -6.34 24.77
C LYS A 296 -10.90 -6.17 24.99
N LYS A 297 -10.13 -7.26 25.00
CA LYS A 297 -8.66 -7.15 24.88
C LYS A 297 -8.34 -6.58 23.50
N GLN A 298 -7.74 -5.40 23.47
CA GLN A 298 -7.35 -4.72 22.25
C GLN A 298 -6.27 -5.56 21.53
N MET A 299 -6.52 -5.92 20.28
CA MET A 299 -5.55 -6.60 19.42
C MET A 299 -4.30 -5.73 19.26
N THR A 300 -3.12 -6.30 19.53
CA THR A 300 -1.84 -5.65 19.22
C THR A 300 -1.48 -5.91 17.76
N TRP A 301 -1.09 -4.87 17.03
CA TRP A 301 -0.62 -4.97 15.63
C TRP A 301 0.82 -4.45 15.55
N PRO A 302 1.72 -5.08 14.77
CA PRO A 302 1.54 -6.29 13.96
C PRO A 302 1.62 -7.60 14.77
N GLN A 303 0.82 -8.60 14.39
CA GLN A 303 0.81 -9.94 15.01
C GLN A 303 1.91 -10.86 14.46
N LEU A 304 2.21 -10.73 13.17
CA LEU A 304 3.30 -11.42 12.49
C LEU A 304 4.44 -10.43 12.32
N LYS A 305 5.58 -10.72 12.94
CA LYS A 305 6.79 -9.91 12.80
C LYS A 305 7.78 -10.63 11.90
N TRP A 306 8.28 -9.93 10.89
CA TRP A 306 9.18 -10.45 9.87
C TRP A 306 10.65 -10.37 10.31
N SER A 307 11.44 -11.39 9.95
CA SER A 307 12.90 -11.27 10.02
C SER A 307 13.41 -10.27 8.97
N GLY A 308 14.54 -9.60 9.23
CA GLY A 308 15.05 -8.57 8.33
C GLY A 308 15.52 -9.06 6.94
N ASP A 309 15.63 -10.38 6.76
CA ASP A 309 15.97 -11.05 5.51
C ASP A 309 14.76 -11.74 4.83
N ASP A 310 13.55 -11.57 5.37
CA ASP A 310 12.29 -12.16 4.89
C ASP A 310 12.25 -13.70 4.85
N ARG A 311 13.22 -14.40 5.46
CA ARG A 311 13.24 -15.88 5.50
C ARG A 311 12.31 -16.46 6.55
N TYR A 312 12.09 -15.73 7.62
CA TYR A 312 11.27 -16.18 8.74
C TYR A 312 10.20 -15.16 9.09
N VAL A 313 9.06 -15.65 9.53
CA VAL A 313 8.01 -14.84 10.14
C VAL A 313 7.64 -15.48 11.47
N ALA A 314 7.53 -14.67 12.52
CA ALA A 314 7.21 -15.17 13.85
C ALA A 314 5.92 -14.52 14.37
N ARG A 315 5.17 -15.29 15.16
CA ARG A 315 4.05 -14.80 15.98
C ARG A 315 4.25 -15.21 17.42
N VAL A 316 3.77 -14.37 18.33
CA VAL A 316 3.71 -14.69 19.75
C VAL A 316 2.35 -15.31 20.06
N ASN A 317 2.36 -16.39 20.85
CA ASN A 317 1.19 -16.88 21.55
C ASN A 317 1.37 -16.45 23.02
N PRO A 318 0.70 -15.37 23.46
CA PRO A 318 0.95 -14.76 24.77
C PRO A 318 0.89 -15.77 25.91
N GLY A 319 1.90 -15.73 26.78
CA GLY A 319 2.04 -16.59 27.94
C GLY A 319 2.55 -18.01 27.67
N GLN A 320 2.72 -18.43 26.41
CA GLN A 320 2.99 -19.84 26.10
C GLN A 320 4.24 -20.07 25.23
N ALA A 321 4.30 -19.45 24.05
CA ALA A 321 5.30 -19.79 23.04
C ALA A 321 5.46 -18.73 21.96
N ILE A 322 6.59 -18.77 21.26
CA ILE A 322 6.79 -18.07 19.99
C ILE A 322 6.80 -19.11 18.87
N SER A 323 5.94 -18.92 17.87
CA SER A 323 5.88 -19.78 16.69
C SER A 323 6.59 -19.09 15.53
N VAL A 324 7.65 -19.71 15.03
CA VAL A 324 8.45 -19.22 13.91
C VAL A 324 8.15 -20.08 12.68
N TYR A 325 7.82 -19.45 11.57
CA TYR A 325 7.53 -20.08 10.29
C TYR A 325 8.61 -19.73 9.26
N GLU A 326 8.96 -20.71 8.45
CA GLU A 326 9.88 -20.55 7.31
C GLU A 326 9.10 -20.28 6.03
N VAL A 327 9.48 -19.23 5.30
CA VAL A 327 8.78 -18.74 4.12
C VAL A 327 9.61 -19.10 2.87
N PRO A 328 9.02 -19.56 1.75
CA PRO A 328 7.61 -19.51 1.33
C PRO A 328 6.72 -20.65 1.81
N SER A 329 7.28 -21.74 2.33
CA SER A 329 6.49 -22.94 2.62
C SER A 329 5.51 -22.78 3.79
N MET A 330 5.71 -21.76 4.64
CA MET A 330 4.97 -21.48 5.86
C MET A 330 4.92 -22.68 6.83
N HIS A 331 5.93 -23.57 6.77
CA HIS A 331 6.11 -24.61 7.78
C HIS A 331 6.70 -24.00 9.04
N MET A 332 6.23 -24.47 10.19
CA MET A 332 6.82 -24.09 11.46
C MET A 332 8.24 -24.67 11.55
N LEU A 333 9.20 -23.84 11.98
CA LEU A 333 10.59 -24.22 12.16
C LEU A 333 10.68 -25.46 13.08
N ASP A 334 11.41 -26.49 12.66
CA ASP A 334 11.49 -27.83 13.28
C ASP A 334 10.15 -28.46 13.69
N LYS A 335 9.05 -28.07 13.05
CA LYS A 335 7.67 -28.52 13.34
C LYS A 335 7.24 -28.30 14.80
N LYS A 336 7.90 -27.40 15.55
CA LYS A 336 7.56 -27.10 16.96
C LYS A 336 7.75 -25.63 17.30
N SER A 337 6.76 -25.06 17.99
CA SER A 337 6.87 -23.73 18.59
C SER A 337 7.96 -23.70 19.64
N ILE A 338 8.61 -22.55 19.79
CA ILE A 338 9.60 -22.30 20.82
C ILE A 338 8.82 -22.03 22.10
N LYS A 339 8.70 -23.04 22.97
CA LYS A 339 7.99 -22.93 24.25
C LYS A 339 8.73 -21.98 25.18
N ILE A 340 8.08 -20.86 25.51
CA ILE A 340 8.60 -19.83 26.39
C ILE A 340 7.46 -19.43 27.31
N ASP A 341 7.44 -20.05 28.48
CA ASP A 341 6.41 -19.80 29.48
C ASP A 341 6.43 -18.34 29.92
N GLY A 342 5.24 -17.72 29.95
CA GLY A 342 5.06 -16.32 30.29
C GLY A 342 5.50 -15.31 29.24
N VAL A 343 5.87 -15.69 28.01
CA VAL A 343 6.29 -14.71 26.99
C VAL A 343 5.21 -13.67 26.71
N VAL A 344 5.56 -12.38 26.75
CA VAL A 344 4.60 -11.30 26.48
C VAL A 344 4.77 -10.77 25.06
N ASP A 345 6.00 -10.44 24.67
CA ASP A 345 6.30 -9.92 23.34
C ASP A 345 7.73 -10.27 22.92
N PHE A 346 8.01 -10.11 21.62
CA PHE A 346 9.33 -10.26 21.04
C PHE A 346 9.57 -9.27 19.90
N GLU A 347 10.83 -8.99 19.59
CA GLU A 347 11.24 -8.23 18.41
C GLU A 347 12.40 -8.91 17.69
N TRP A 348 12.41 -8.81 16.35
CA TRP A 348 13.55 -9.25 15.56
C TRP A 348 14.67 -8.22 15.66
N CYS A 349 15.91 -8.71 15.77
CA CYS A 349 17.06 -7.83 15.65
C CYS A 349 17.26 -7.49 14.16
N PRO A 350 17.26 -6.20 13.78
CA PRO A 350 17.51 -5.81 12.40
C PRO A 350 18.96 -6.16 12.02
N PRO A 351 19.20 -6.74 10.83
CA PRO A 351 20.56 -7.00 10.36
C PRO A 351 21.26 -5.69 9.97
N SER A 352 22.57 -5.63 10.18
CA SER A 352 23.38 -4.52 9.69
C SER A 352 23.49 -4.53 8.16
N ASP A 353 23.82 -3.37 7.57
CA ASP A 353 23.96 -3.24 6.11
C ASP A 353 25.02 -4.20 5.54
N ASP A 354 26.11 -4.43 6.29
CA ASP A 354 27.18 -5.35 5.93
C ASP A 354 26.77 -6.82 6.00
N GLU A 355 25.83 -7.17 6.88
CA GLU A 355 25.28 -8.52 6.99
C GLU A 355 24.29 -8.79 5.85
N LEU A 356 23.40 -7.83 5.54
CA LEU A 356 22.46 -7.91 4.43
C LEU A 356 23.15 -8.03 3.07
N SER A 357 24.25 -7.29 2.83
CA SER A 357 24.99 -7.39 1.58
C SER A 357 25.60 -8.77 1.39
N LYS A 358 26.19 -9.34 2.46
CA LYS A 358 26.75 -10.70 2.44
C LYS A 358 25.68 -11.75 2.20
N ILE A 359 24.50 -11.62 2.83
CA ILE A 359 23.35 -12.51 2.59
C ILE A 359 22.98 -12.49 1.10
N ARG A 360 22.80 -11.31 0.52
CA ARG A 360 22.43 -11.16 -0.91
C ARG A 360 23.51 -11.69 -1.87
N GLU A 361 24.78 -11.52 -1.54
CA GLU A 361 25.89 -12.09 -2.31
C GLU A 361 25.87 -13.61 -2.29
N THR A 362 25.66 -14.22 -1.11
CA THR A 362 25.53 -15.69 -0.99
C THR A 362 24.32 -16.24 -1.74
N GLU A 363 23.19 -15.53 -1.77
CA GLU A 363 22.01 -15.92 -2.56
C GLU A 363 22.30 -15.90 -4.06
N LYS A 364 22.98 -14.85 -4.56
CA LYS A 364 23.36 -14.74 -5.97
C LYS A 364 24.40 -15.76 -6.42
N GLU A 365 25.24 -16.26 -5.52
CA GLU A 365 26.18 -17.35 -5.81
C GLU A 365 25.46 -18.71 -5.82
N GLY A 366 24.54 -18.95 -4.88
CA GLY A 366 23.71 -20.16 -4.86
C GLY A 366 22.84 -20.33 -6.10
N ASP A 367 22.26 -19.24 -6.61
CA ASP A 367 21.46 -19.26 -7.86
C ASP A 367 22.32 -19.53 -9.10
N ARG A 368 23.56 -19.02 -9.13
CA ARG A 368 24.52 -19.27 -10.23
C ARG A 368 25.01 -20.71 -10.27
N ASP A 369 25.21 -21.33 -9.11
CA ASP A 369 25.55 -22.76 -9.00
C ASP A 369 24.37 -23.66 -9.41
N ALA A 370 23.12 -23.20 -9.29
CA ALA A 370 21.93 -23.91 -9.77
C ALA A 370 21.74 -23.80 -11.30
N THR A 371 22.18 -22.70 -11.92
CA THR A 371 22.18 -22.49 -13.37
C THR A 371 23.51 -22.93 -14.01
N GLY A 372 23.91 -24.19 -13.82
CA GLY A 372 24.64 -24.99 -14.81
C GLY A 372 25.99 -24.54 -15.39
N ASP A 373 26.67 -23.49 -14.91
CA ASP A 373 27.98 -23.10 -15.45
C ASP A 373 29.11 -23.62 -14.55
N GLY A 374 29.53 -24.86 -14.82
CA GLY A 374 30.43 -25.70 -14.02
C GLY A 374 31.90 -25.25 -13.93
N LYS A 375 32.18 -23.97 -13.67
CA LYS A 375 33.53 -23.54 -13.25
C LYS A 375 33.61 -23.45 -11.73
N LYS A 376 34.09 -24.53 -11.11
CA LYS A 376 34.54 -24.58 -9.71
C LYS A 376 35.66 -23.55 -9.47
N GLY A 377 35.28 -22.31 -9.17
CA GLY A 377 36.15 -21.32 -8.54
C GLY A 377 36.53 -21.79 -7.14
N LYS A 378 37.79 -21.58 -6.75
CA LYS A 378 38.30 -21.84 -5.40
C LYS A 378 37.38 -21.21 -4.35
N ARG A 379 36.74 -22.05 -3.52
CA ARG A 379 36.01 -21.64 -2.31
C ARG A 379 36.99 -20.99 -1.32
N ASN A 380 37.22 -19.69 -1.44
CA ASN A 380 37.72 -18.92 -0.31
C ASN A 380 36.61 -18.90 0.74
N GLY A 381 36.93 -19.30 1.98
CA GLY A 381 35.97 -19.60 3.04
C GLY A 381 34.85 -18.56 3.15
N VAL A 382 33.62 -19.00 2.89
CA VAL A 382 32.41 -18.18 3.08
C VAL A 382 32.41 -17.73 4.53
N ALA A 383 32.53 -16.42 4.74
CA ALA A 383 32.43 -15.83 6.06
C ALA A 383 31.08 -16.24 6.65
N ARG A 384 31.08 -16.87 7.83
CA ARG A 384 29.87 -17.38 8.49
C ARG A 384 28.89 -16.23 8.67
N VAL A 385 27.82 -16.21 7.86
CA VAL A 385 26.74 -15.23 7.99
C VAL A 385 26.12 -15.41 9.36
N ARG A 386 25.98 -14.32 10.11
CA ARG A 386 25.35 -14.33 11.43
C ARG A 386 23.90 -14.79 11.29
N GLU A 387 23.47 -15.66 12.18
CA GLU A 387 22.08 -16.09 12.26
C GLU A 387 21.15 -14.92 12.62
N ASN A 388 19.89 -15.01 12.19
CA ASN A 388 18.88 -14.04 12.63
C ASN A 388 18.74 -14.14 14.14
N MET A 389 18.45 -13.03 14.81
CA MET A 389 18.26 -13.03 16.24
C MET A 389 16.91 -12.43 16.60
N LEU A 390 16.35 -12.95 17.67
CA LEU A 390 15.07 -12.54 18.21
C LEU A 390 15.26 -12.23 19.69
N ALA A 391 14.80 -11.07 20.13
CA ALA A 391 14.75 -10.66 21.52
C ALA A 391 13.34 -10.89 22.05
N TYR A 392 13.18 -11.62 23.15
CA TYR A 392 11.88 -11.77 23.81
C TYR A 392 12.00 -11.47 25.30
N TRP A 393 10.86 -11.15 25.93
CA TRP A 393 10.82 -10.93 27.37
C TRP A 393 9.68 -11.70 28.06
N VAL A 394 9.93 -12.02 29.33
CA VAL A 394 9.01 -12.72 30.23
C VAL A 394 8.88 -11.87 31.50
N PRO A 395 7.66 -11.53 31.96
CA PRO A 395 7.41 -10.77 33.18
C PRO A 395 7.78 -11.58 34.41
N GLU A 396 7.81 -10.90 35.55
CA GLU A 396 8.02 -11.56 36.84
C GLU A 396 6.78 -12.39 37.20
N VAL A 397 7.00 -13.67 37.52
CA VAL A 397 5.93 -14.59 37.92
C VAL A 397 6.36 -15.33 39.19
N ALA A 398 5.66 -15.08 40.29
CA ALA A 398 5.94 -15.63 41.62
C ALA A 398 7.41 -15.40 42.06
N ASN A 399 8.23 -16.46 42.14
CA ASN A 399 9.64 -16.38 42.54
C ASN A 399 10.62 -16.32 41.34
N GLN A 400 10.13 -16.21 40.10
CA GLN A 400 10.98 -16.08 38.92
C GLN A 400 11.10 -14.60 38.51
N PRO A 401 12.31 -14.02 38.49
CA PRO A 401 12.51 -12.66 38.05
C PRO A 401 12.16 -12.50 36.57
N ALA A 402 11.72 -11.30 36.18
CA ALA A 402 11.54 -10.96 34.78
C ALA A 402 12.87 -11.19 34.03
N ARG A 403 12.79 -11.63 32.77
CA ARG A 403 13.99 -11.86 31.96
C ARG A 403 13.81 -11.39 30.53
N VAL A 404 14.90 -10.86 29.98
CA VAL A 404 15.03 -10.60 28.54
C VAL A 404 16.08 -11.52 27.98
N THR A 405 15.75 -12.23 26.90
CA THR A 405 16.63 -13.21 26.27
C THR A 405 16.78 -12.91 24.79
N LEU A 406 18.03 -12.97 24.32
CA LEU A 406 18.41 -12.99 22.90
C LEU A 406 18.58 -14.43 22.44
N LEU A 407 17.83 -14.79 21.41
CA LEU A 407 17.79 -16.13 20.82
C LEU A 407 18.23 -16.05 19.35
N ALA A 408 19.16 -16.91 18.93
CA ALA A 408 19.52 -17.05 17.53
C ALA A 408 18.58 -18.03 16.81
N ILE A 409 18.25 -17.73 15.55
CA ILE A 409 17.37 -18.51 14.66
C ILE A 409 18.13 -18.76 13.35
N PRO A 410 18.25 -20.02 12.89
CA PRO A 410 17.45 -21.18 13.29
C PRO A 410 18.00 -22.02 14.44
N SER A 411 19.22 -21.78 14.93
CA SER A 411 19.87 -22.69 15.91
C SER A 411 19.16 -22.80 17.27
N ARG A 412 18.26 -21.86 17.59
CA ARG A 412 17.60 -21.69 18.90
C ARG A 412 18.60 -21.57 20.05
N THR A 413 19.82 -21.10 19.76
CA THR A 413 20.83 -20.90 20.79
C THR A 413 20.55 -19.62 21.56
N GLN A 414 20.45 -19.71 22.88
CA GLN A 414 20.33 -18.52 23.73
C GLN A 414 21.69 -17.84 23.79
N LEU A 415 21.80 -16.68 23.14
CA LEU A 415 23.04 -15.92 23.07
C LEU A 415 23.29 -15.17 24.37
N ARG A 416 22.23 -14.60 24.97
CA ARG A 416 22.31 -13.84 26.20
C ARG A 416 20.97 -13.78 26.91
N THR A 417 20.99 -13.88 28.23
CA THR A 417 19.82 -13.64 29.09
C THR A 417 20.18 -12.65 30.17
N LYS A 418 19.29 -11.69 30.44
CA LYS A 418 19.42 -10.72 31.52
C LYS A 418 18.18 -10.78 32.40
N ASN A 419 18.40 -11.01 33.70
CA ASN A 419 17.34 -11.04 34.71
C ASN A 419 17.13 -9.62 35.28
N LEU A 420 15.87 -9.29 35.56
CA LEU A 420 15.36 -8.02 36.06
C LEU A 420 14.44 -8.29 37.25
N PHE A 421 14.46 -7.44 38.28
CA PHE A 421 13.69 -7.60 39.51
C PHE A 421 12.69 -6.43 39.68
N SER A 422 11.49 -6.69 40.20
CA SER A 422 10.40 -5.70 40.40
C SER A 422 9.83 -5.12 39.10
N VAL A 423 9.37 -5.98 38.19
CA VAL A 423 8.92 -5.56 36.84
C VAL A 423 7.44 -5.90 36.59
N SER A 424 6.60 -4.87 36.42
CA SER A 424 5.18 -4.98 36.07
C SER A 424 4.90 -4.95 34.55
N GLU A 425 5.69 -4.19 33.79
CA GLU A 425 5.68 -4.09 32.33
C GLU A 425 7.14 -3.90 31.87
N CYS A 426 7.58 -4.56 30.80
CA CYS A 426 8.97 -4.43 30.32
C CYS A 426 8.98 -3.86 28.90
N LYS A 427 9.31 -2.56 28.79
CA LYS A 427 9.84 -1.93 27.58
C LYS A 427 11.33 -1.69 27.81
N LEU A 428 12.15 -2.13 26.87
CA LEU A 428 13.58 -2.41 27.07
C LEU A 428 14.47 -1.16 27.11
N TYR A 429 14.44 -0.33 28.16
CA TYR A 429 15.32 0.86 28.29
C TYR A 429 15.91 1.05 29.72
N TRP A 430 17.17 1.50 29.80
CA TRP A 430 17.99 1.55 31.03
C TRP A 430 18.07 2.96 31.64
N GLN A 431 17.42 3.24 32.79
CA GLN A 431 17.89 4.07 33.94
C GLN A 431 16.79 4.21 35.03
N ASN A 432 17.20 4.32 36.31
CA ASN A 432 16.35 4.47 37.50
C ASN A 432 15.71 5.87 37.64
N GLN A 433 14.37 5.92 37.78
CA GLN A 433 13.57 6.65 38.80
C GLN A 433 12.17 7.01 38.28
N ASP A 434 12.00 7.26 36.98
CA ASP A 434 10.74 7.75 36.38
C ASP A 434 10.19 6.80 35.30
N GLN A 435 8.88 6.84 35.04
CA GLN A 435 8.24 5.97 34.05
C GLN A 435 8.56 6.45 32.64
N VAL A 436 9.18 5.59 31.83
CA VAL A 436 9.53 5.86 30.42
C VAL A 436 8.29 5.64 29.54
N THR A 437 7.88 6.67 28.80
CA THR A 437 6.74 6.62 27.88
C THR A 437 7.15 6.25 26.46
N GLU A 438 8.25 6.82 25.99
CA GLU A 438 8.79 6.61 24.65
C GLU A 438 10.30 6.52 24.67
N PHE A 439 10.83 5.81 23.68
CA PHE A 439 12.24 5.73 23.41
C PHE A 439 12.45 5.65 21.92
N ALA A 440 13.50 6.30 21.44
CA ALA A 440 13.90 6.17 20.04
C ALA A 440 15.44 6.11 19.89
N TRP A 441 15.90 5.08 19.20
CA TRP A 441 17.28 4.98 18.71
C TRP A 441 17.50 5.93 17.53
N GLU A 442 18.69 6.52 17.46
CA GLU A 442 19.13 7.19 16.26
C GLU A 442 19.39 6.15 15.14
N PRO A 443 18.74 6.25 13.96
CA PRO A 443 18.80 5.20 12.94
C PRO A 443 20.21 4.85 12.41
N ARG A 444 21.14 5.81 12.41
CA ARG A 444 22.51 5.67 11.89
C ARG A 444 23.59 6.10 12.88
N GLY A 445 23.26 6.14 14.16
CA GLY A 445 24.19 6.56 15.20
C GLY A 445 24.20 5.62 16.41
N ASP A 446 24.97 6.01 17.40
CA ASP A 446 25.08 5.34 18.70
C ASP A 446 24.37 6.11 19.81
N ARG A 447 23.49 7.04 19.44
CA ARG A 447 22.67 7.83 20.37
C ARG A 447 21.27 7.29 20.47
N PHE A 448 20.64 7.56 21.60
CA PHE A 448 19.21 7.38 21.77
C PHE A 448 18.62 8.48 22.64
N ALA A 449 17.32 8.67 22.52
CA ALA A 449 16.55 9.58 23.35
C ALA A 449 15.47 8.81 24.10
N ILE A 450 15.22 9.25 25.33
CA ILE A 450 14.17 8.71 26.21
C ILE A 450 13.26 9.86 26.61
N LEU A 451 11.96 9.61 26.57
CA LEU A 451 10.95 10.42 27.24
C LEU A 451 10.51 9.72 28.52
N SER A 452 10.63 10.41 29.65
CA SER A 452 10.21 9.91 30.96
C SER A 452 9.34 10.93 31.68
N SER A 453 8.42 10.46 32.52
CA SER A 453 7.67 11.33 33.43
C SER A 453 7.45 10.66 34.77
N SER A 454 7.50 11.49 35.82
CA SER A 454 7.17 11.15 37.20
C SER A 454 5.76 11.60 37.59
N ASP A 455 4.99 12.14 36.64
CA ASP A 455 3.63 12.64 36.90
C ASP A 455 2.69 11.47 37.27
N PRO A 456 2.05 11.48 38.45
CA PRO A 456 1.11 10.43 38.84
C PRO A 456 -0.10 10.28 37.90
N ASN A 457 -0.39 11.29 37.08
CA ASN A 457 -1.48 11.27 36.09
C ASN A 457 -1.07 10.60 34.77
N LEU A 458 0.16 10.09 34.66
CA LEU A 458 0.64 9.38 33.48
C LEU A 458 -0.26 8.17 33.17
N GLY A 459 -0.94 8.20 32.01
CA GLY A 459 -1.90 7.18 31.59
C GLY A 459 -3.37 7.50 31.88
N ASN A 460 -3.67 8.49 32.72
CA ASN A 460 -5.02 9.02 32.99
C ASN A 460 -5.11 10.48 32.55
N ILE A 461 -5.05 10.72 31.25
CA ILE A 461 -5.07 12.06 30.67
C ILE A 461 -6.51 12.56 30.64
N ALA A 462 -6.98 13.15 31.74
CA ALA A 462 -8.23 13.90 31.73
C ALA A 462 -8.08 15.14 30.81
N PRO A 463 -9.15 15.57 30.12
CA PRO A 463 -9.09 16.74 29.24
C PRO A 463 -8.56 17.98 29.99
N GLY A 464 -7.50 18.61 29.46
CA GLY A 464 -6.90 19.83 30.01
C GLY A 464 -5.71 19.62 30.96
N ILE A 465 -5.38 18.38 31.34
CA ILE A 465 -4.14 18.10 32.09
C ILE A 465 -2.96 18.05 31.12
N THR A 466 -1.97 18.92 31.34
CA THR A 466 -0.69 18.88 30.60
C THR A 466 0.31 18.09 31.42
N ILE A 467 0.71 16.92 30.93
CA ILE A 467 1.75 16.10 31.56
C ILE A 467 3.11 16.68 31.17
N LYS A 468 3.95 16.87 32.17
CA LYS A 468 5.35 17.24 31.95
C LYS A 468 6.21 15.99 31.78
N MET A 469 7.11 16.08 30.81
CA MET A 469 7.99 15.02 30.38
C MET A 469 9.43 15.54 30.39
N ASP A 470 10.35 14.67 30.76
CA ASP A 470 11.79 14.93 30.70
C ASP A 470 12.38 14.16 29.51
N VAL A 471 13.10 14.86 28.65
CA VAL A 471 13.77 14.28 27.47
C VAL A 471 15.25 14.09 27.80
N SER A 472 15.71 12.84 27.79
CA SER A 472 17.09 12.49 28.06
C SER A 472 17.77 11.93 26.82
N PHE A 473 18.82 12.61 26.34
CA PHE A 473 19.67 12.13 25.26
C PHE A 473 20.87 11.38 25.84
N PHE A 474 21.19 10.22 25.28
CA PHE A 474 22.34 9.40 25.67
C PHE A 474 23.23 9.12 24.46
N GLN A 475 24.53 9.03 24.70
CA GLN A 475 25.53 8.67 23.69
C GLN A 475 26.52 7.64 24.24
N LEU A 476 26.94 6.70 23.39
CA LEU A 476 27.99 5.75 23.72
C LEU A 476 29.35 6.44 23.79
N GLU A 477 30.02 6.41 24.94
CA GLU A 477 31.40 6.86 25.03
C GLU A 477 32.32 5.79 24.39
N LYS A 478 33.26 6.19 23.52
CA LYS A 478 34.14 5.26 22.77
C LYS A 478 34.75 4.19 23.69
N GLY A 479 34.27 2.95 23.57
CA GLY A 479 34.76 1.78 24.31
C GLY A 479 34.27 1.63 25.76
N LYS A 480 33.29 2.42 26.22
CA LYS A 480 32.72 2.37 27.58
C LYS A 480 31.19 2.24 27.54
N ASN A 481 30.51 2.69 28.60
CA ASN A 481 29.06 2.67 28.75
C ASN A 481 28.41 3.92 28.12
N PHE A 482 27.09 3.88 27.96
CA PHE A 482 26.30 5.06 27.61
C PHE A 482 26.37 6.11 28.72
N LYS A 483 26.58 7.37 28.32
CA LYS A 483 26.57 8.53 29.20
C LYS A 483 25.47 9.49 28.76
N LEU A 484 24.79 10.10 29.74
CA LEU A 484 23.83 11.17 29.50
C LEU A 484 24.54 12.32 28.76
N LEU A 485 24.02 12.66 27.59
CA LEU A 485 24.49 13.74 26.74
C LEU A 485 23.83 15.06 27.15
N LYS A 486 22.49 15.09 27.23
CA LYS A 486 21.71 16.26 27.61
C LYS A 486 20.40 15.83 28.22
N LEU A 487 19.95 16.54 29.26
CA LEU A 487 18.63 16.40 29.87
C LEU A 487 17.85 17.70 29.64
N LEU A 488 16.67 17.58 29.04
CA LEU A 488 15.70 18.66 28.91
C LEU A 488 14.55 18.36 29.87
N LYS A 489 14.33 19.23 30.85
CA LYS A 489 13.30 19.04 31.86
C LYS A 489 12.02 19.80 31.54
N ASP A 490 10.91 19.35 32.12
CA ASP A 490 9.63 20.07 32.14
C ASP A 490 9.07 20.36 30.72
N LYS A 491 9.32 19.46 29.76
CA LYS A 491 8.80 19.56 28.39
C LYS A 491 7.38 19.02 28.29
N THR A 492 6.62 19.47 27.28
CA THR A 492 5.27 18.95 26.98
C THR A 492 5.28 17.91 25.86
N THR A 493 6.46 17.59 25.34
CA THR A 493 6.70 16.63 24.26
C THR A 493 6.28 15.22 24.65
N ASN A 494 5.59 14.54 23.75
CA ASN A 494 5.22 13.13 23.89
C ASN A 494 5.65 12.25 22.72
N ALA A 495 6.31 12.82 21.70
CA ALA A 495 6.82 12.13 20.53
C ALA A 495 8.27 12.49 20.21
N ILE A 496 9.13 11.49 20.02
CA ILE A 496 10.51 11.63 19.51
C ILE A 496 10.55 11.14 18.06
N ARG A 497 11.03 12.00 17.15
CA ARG A 497 11.21 11.65 15.73
C ARG A 497 12.62 12.01 15.27
N TRP A 498 13.48 11.00 15.11
CA TRP A 498 14.83 11.16 14.58
C TRP A 498 14.84 11.28 13.06
N SER A 499 15.72 12.13 12.54
CA SER A 499 16.05 12.12 11.12
C SER A 499 16.62 10.75 10.72
N PRO A 500 16.23 10.17 9.57
CA PRO A 500 16.81 8.93 9.05
C PRO A 500 18.33 8.97 8.82
N LYS A 501 18.90 10.18 8.67
CA LYS A 501 20.36 10.38 8.59
C LYS A 501 21.03 10.49 9.96
N GLY A 502 20.26 10.63 11.03
CA GLY A 502 20.73 11.00 12.35
C GLY A 502 20.97 12.50 12.50
N ARG A 503 21.71 12.88 13.54
CA ARG A 503 22.09 14.25 13.93
C ARG A 503 20.92 15.15 14.38
N HIS A 504 19.85 15.21 13.60
CA HIS A 504 18.68 16.04 13.88
C HIS A 504 17.55 15.22 14.48
N VAL A 505 16.81 15.84 15.40
CA VAL A 505 15.64 15.24 16.05
C VAL A 505 14.54 16.30 16.20
N VAL A 506 13.29 15.87 15.97
CA VAL A 506 12.10 16.66 16.27
C VAL A 506 11.43 16.08 17.49
N LEU A 507 11.17 16.95 18.45
CA LEU A 507 10.39 16.68 19.64
C LEU A 507 8.99 17.26 19.43
N GLY A 508 7.99 16.40 19.28
CA GLY A 508 6.62 16.80 19.03
C GLY A 508 5.72 16.66 20.25
N SER A 509 4.83 17.62 20.45
CA SER A 509 3.65 17.52 21.31
C SER A 509 2.44 17.22 20.42
N ILE A 510 2.18 15.94 20.16
CA ILE A 510 1.15 15.46 19.22
C ILE A 510 -0.11 14.96 19.95
N PHE A 511 -1.26 14.95 19.28
CA PHE A 511 -2.53 14.46 19.83
C PHE A 511 -2.35 13.19 20.70
N PRO A 512 -2.90 13.12 21.94
CA PRO A 512 -4.10 13.82 22.43
C PRO A 512 -3.86 15.07 23.29
N VAL A 513 -2.66 15.66 23.29
CA VAL A 513 -2.41 16.88 24.10
C VAL A 513 -3.12 18.12 23.53
N THR A 514 -3.26 19.17 24.35
CA THR A 514 -3.91 20.44 23.96
C THR A 514 -2.92 21.51 23.48
N ARG A 515 -1.63 21.32 23.72
CA ARG A 515 -0.55 22.22 23.28
C ARG A 515 0.26 21.52 22.19
N PHE A 516 0.34 22.12 21.00
CA PHE A 516 0.89 21.51 19.81
C PHE A 516 2.17 22.20 19.35
N GLU A 517 3.30 21.78 19.92
CA GLU A 517 4.62 22.35 19.66
C GLU A 517 5.54 21.32 19.03
N LEU A 518 6.33 21.76 18.05
CA LEU A 518 7.39 21.03 17.39
C LEU A 518 8.71 21.74 17.71
N GLU A 519 9.57 21.09 18.48
CA GLU A 519 10.90 21.61 18.81
C GLU A 519 11.96 20.88 17.99
N PHE A 520 12.79 21.64 17.27
CA PHE A 520 13.84 21.14 16.39
C PHE A 520 15.20 21.22 17.09
N TYR A 521 15.92 20.11 17.12
CA TYR A 521 17.23 20.01 17.77
C TYR A 521 18.29 19.45 16.82
N ASP A 522 19.50 20.02 16.89
CA ASP A 522 20.72 19.48 16.28
C ASP A 522 21.64 19.00 17.40
N LEU A 523 22.05 17.74 17.36
CA LEU A 523 22.93 17.14 18.37
C LEU A 523 24.42 17.30 18.07
N GLU A 524 24.76 17.73 16.86
CA GLU A 524 26.14 17.98 16.41
C GLU A 524 26.26 19.40 15.82
N PHE A 525 25.63 20.38 16.46
CA PHE A 525 25.66 21.75 15.98
C PHE A 525 27.08 22.30 16.05
N THR A 526 27.62 22.71 14.90
CA THR A 526 28.97 23.27 14.77
C THR A 526 28.91 24.53 13.91
N ILE A 527 29.35 25.67 14.46
CA ILE A 527 29.38 26.97 13.76
C ILE A 527 30.54 27.01 12.77
N ASP A 528 31.66 26.33 13.08
CA ASP A 528 32.83 26.21 12.23
C ASP A 528 33.45 24.80 12.40
N PRO A 529 33.33 23.90 11.41
CA PRO A 529 33.85 22.54 11.49
C PRO A 529 35.38 22.47 11.63
N GLU A 530 36.10 23.51 11.20
CA GLU A 530 37.58 23.53 11.19
C GLU A 530 38.17 24.11 12.48
N ARG A 531 37.39 24.86 13.28
CA ARG A 531 37.85 25.49 14.53
C ARG A 531 37.53 24.73 15.82
N ILE A 532 36.69 23.70 15.77
CA ILE A 532 36.32 22.95 16.97
C ILE A 532 37.34 21.83 17.21
N ASN A 533 38.20 22.05 18.21
CA ASN A 533 39.00 20.98 18.77
C ASN A 533 38.05 20.07 19.57
N THR A 534 37.66 18.93 19.00
CA THR A 534 36.71 17.97 19.62
C THR A 534 37.16 17.44 20.99
N HIS A 535 38.41 17.71 21.37
CA HIS A 535 38.99 17.37 22.66
C HIS A 535 38.70 18.39 23.77
N THR A 536 38.25 19.61 23.46
CA THR A 536 37.99 20.68 24.44
C THR A 536 36.52 21.06 24.59
N ALA A 537 35.64 20.58 23.72
CA ALA A 537 34.21 20.83 23.84
C ALA A 537 33.61 20.04 25.01
N GLU A 538 32.85 20.71 25.88
CA GLU A 538 32.16 20.04 26.99
C GLU A 538 31.17 18.98 26.46
N TRP A 539 31.10 17.84 27.14
CA TRP A 539 30.24 16.72 26.75
C TRP A 539 28.78 17.16 26.65
N GLY A 540 28.18 17.04 25.46
CA GLY A 540 26.79 17.48 25.21
C GLY A 540 26.60 18.96 24.87
N SER A 541 27.69 19.75 24.77
CA SER A 541 27.62 21.17 24.38
C SER A 541 27.17 21.40 22.93
N LEU A 542 27.26 20.38 22.08
CA LEU A 542 26.85 20.45 20.67
C LEU A 542 25.34 20.26 20.48
N VAL A 543 24.60 19.91 21.54
CA VAL A 543 23.14 19.78 21.50
C VAL A 543 22.51 21.15 21.58
N GLN A 544 22.00 21.63 20.45
CA GLN A 544 21.44 22.97 20.31
C GLN A 544 19.98 22.90 19.85
N HIS A 545 19.15 23.73 20.47
CA HIS A 545 17.79 24.00 20.00
C HIS A 545 17.86 24.96 18.81
N LEU A 546 17.24 24.59 17.70
CA LEU A 546 17.22 25.36 16.46
C LEU A 546 16.00 26.27 16.40
N ALA A 547 14.80 25.70 16.51
CA ALA A 547 13.54 26.42 16.37
C ALA A 547 12.41 25.71 17.12
N THR A 548 11.40 26.50 17.50
CA THR A 548 10.11 26.01 17.96
C THR A 548 9.06 26.46 16.97
N ALA A 549 8.24 25.53 16.50
CA ALA A 549 7.13 25.80 15.61
C ALA A 549 5.83 25.26 16.19
N GLU A 550 4.71 25.87 15.81
CA GLU A 550 3.38 25.44 16.23
C GLU A 550 2.58 24.94 15.02
N HIS A 551 2.01 23.75 15.14
CA HIS A 551 1.02 23.23 14.19
C HIS A 551 -0.17 22.71 14.97
N TYR A 552 -1.21 23.54 15.04
CA TYR A 552 -2.39 23.26 15.84
C TYR A 552 -3.10 21.99 15.36
N GLY A 553 -3.44 21.09 16.30
CA GLY A 553 -4.13 19.85 15.96
C GLY A 553 -3.24 18.78 15.32
N VAL A 554 -1.90 18.89 15.38
CA VAL A 554 -1.01 17.88 14.79
C VAL A 554 -1.28 16.49 15.38
N THR A 555 -1.55 15.55 14.49
CA THR A 555 -1.79 14.13 14.81
C THR A 555 -0.57 13.27 14.53
N ASP A 556 0.24 13.63 13.53
CA ASP A 556 1.40 12.85 13.13
C ASP A 556 2.53 13.72 12.61
N VAL A 557 3.77 13.25 12.80
CA VAL A 557 5.00 13.91 12.38
C VAL A 557 5.97 12.87 11.82
N GLU A 558 6.34 13.03 10.55
CA GLU A 558 7.20 12.10 9.83
C GLU A 558 8.34 12.82 9.10
N TRP A 559 9.54 12.24 9.16
CA TRP A 559 10.67 12.68 8.36
C TRP A 559 10.61 12.07 6.96
N ASP A 560 11.05 12.85 5.99
CA ASP A 560 11.30 12.32 4.65
C ASP A 560 12.47 11.30 4.66
N PRO A 561 12.53 10.35 3.72
CA PRO A 561 13.57 9.32 3.70
C PRO A 561 15.00 9.86 3.57
N SER A 562 15.16 11.08 3.04
CA SER A 562 16.47 11.74 2.91
C SER A 562 16.90 12.47 4.19
N GLY A 563 15.97 12.73 5.11
CA GLY A 563 16.19 13.40 6.39
C GLY A 563 16.42 14.92 6.29
N ARG A 564 15.91 15.55 5.23
CA ARG A 564 15.99 17.00 4.96
C ARG A 564 14.72 17.75 5.38
N TYR A 565 13.57 17.09 5.28
CA TYR A 565 12.25 17.67 5.45
C TYR A 565 11.46 16.90 6.51
N VAL A 566 10.61 17.62 7.22
CA VAL A 566 9.68 17.08 8.20
C VAL A 566 8.28 17.45 7.75
N ALA A 567 7.38 16.48 7.70
CA ALA A 567 5.95 16.71 7.49
C ALA A 567 5.23 16.58 8.83
N SER A 568 4.41 17.57 9.16
CA SER A 568 3.44 17.46 10.24
C SER A 568 2.03 17.53 9.67
N SER A 569 1.14 16.68 10.16
CA SER A 569 -0.21 16.53 9.60
C SER A 569 -1.29 16.44 10.68
N ALA A 570 -2.44 17.02 10.40
CA ALA A 570 -3.63 17.05 11.25
C ALA A 570 -4.79 16.34 10.52
N SER A 571 -5.07 15.10 10.95
CA SER A 571 -6.03 14.20 10.31
C SER A 571 -7.45 14.32 10.87
N VAL A 572 -8.45 14.31 9.99
CA VAL A 572 -9.89 14.24 10.29
C VAL A 572 -10.29 12.95 11.03
N TRP A 573 -9.45 11.91 11.02
CA TRP A 573 -9.67 10.70 11.82
C TRP A 573 -9.46 10.93 13.33
N ARG A 574 -8.99 12.11 13.71
CA ARG A 574 -8.95 12.59 15.09
C ARG A 574 -9.78 13.87 15.19
N PRO A 575 -10.41 14.13 16.35
CA PRO A 575 -11.18 15.35 16.56
C PRO A 575 -10.20 16.51 16.75
N THR A 576 -9.73 17.09 15.65
CA THR A 576 -8.87 18.28 15.65
C THR A 576 -9.63 19.47 15.06
N PRO A 577 -9.35 20.69 15.54
CA PRO A 577 -10.08 21.89 15.11
C PRO A 577 -9.68 22.35 13.70
N GLU A 578 -8.44 22.09 13.30
CA GLU A 578 -7.91 22.36 11.96
C GLU A 578 -7.39 21.07 11.33
N HIS A 579 -7.54 20.96 10.02
CA HIS A 579 -7.10 19.81 9.22
C HIS A 579 -6.16 20.29 8.11
N GLY A 580 -5.13 19.52 7.81
CA GLY A 580 -4.15 19.87 6.80
C GLY A 580 -2.77 19.33 7.12
N TRP A 581 -1.78 19.85 6.40
CA TRP A 581 -0.38 19.47 6.60
C TRP A 581 0.55 20.65 6.36
N SER A 582 1.68 20.62 7.05
CA SER A 582 2.79 21.56 6.87
C SER A 582 4.09 20.81 6.63
N LEU A 583 4.91 21.33 5.73
CA LEU A 583 6.28 20.89 5.50
C LEU A 583 7.26 21.88 6.13
N TRP A 584 8.23 21.33 6.84
CA TRP A 584 9.28 22.05 7.54
C TRP A 584 10.63 21.56 7.02
N ASP A 585 11.62 22.44 7.01
CA ASP A 585 13.00 22.00 6.88
C ASP A 585 13.54 21.44 8.21
N PHE A 586 14.74 20.85 8.19
CA PHE A 586 15.40 20.34 9.39
C PHE A 586 15.75 21.43 10.44
N ARG A 587 15.67 22.71 10.07
CA ARG A 587 15.94 23.87 10.95
C ARG A 587 14.65 24.37 11.63
N GLY A 588 13.49 23.89 11.20
CA GLY A 588 12.17 24.32 11.69
C GLY A 588 11.56 25.51 10.94
N GLN A 589 12.09 25.86 9.75
CA GLN A 589 11.46 26.83 8.85
C GLN A 589 10.27 26.17 8.14
N GLU A 590 9.11 26.81 8.19
CA GLU A 590 7.93 26.39 7.41
C GLU A 590 8.17 26.67 5.94
N LEU A 591 8.14 25.63 5.11
CA LEU A 591 8.28 25.73 3.66
C LEU A 591 6.92 25.82 2.98
N VAL A 592 5.98 25.00 3.43
CA VAL A 592 4.65 24.89 2.84
C VAL A 592 3.64 24.64 3.96
N LYS A 593 2.53 25.38 3.93
CA LYS A 593 1.36 25.12 4.77
C LYS A 593 0.14 24.97 3.88
N GLN A 594 -0.51 23.82 3.97
CA GLN A 594 -1.70 23.51 3.18
C GLN A 594 -2.84 23.12 4.11
N PRO A 595 -3.71 24.08 4.48
CA PRO A 595 -4.97 23.76 5.15
C PRO A 595 -5.84 22.99 4.16
N ALA A 596 -6.38 21.86 4.61
CA ALA A 596 -7.18 20.99 3.76
C ALA A 596 -8.35 20.39 4.55
N ASP A 597 -9.56 20.77 4.19
CA ASP A 597 -10.77 20.20 4.77
C ASP A 597 -10.87 18.71 4.45
N LYS A 598 -11.28 17.92 5.45
CA LYS A 598 -11.37 16.44 5.35
C LYS A 598 -10.03 15.80 4.97
N PHE A 599 -8.90 16.40 5.36
CA PHE A 599 -7.59 15.78 5.25
C PHE A 599 -7.54 14.48 6.06
N LYS A 600 -7.16 13.37 5.44
CA LYS A 600 -7.13 12.03 6.06
C LYS A 600 -5.71 11.60 6.38
N GLN A 601 -4.77 11.68 5.44
CA GLN A 601 -3.45 11.06 5.59
C GLN A 601 -2.35 11.78 4.80
N PHE A 602 -1.15 11.92 5.39
CA PHE A 602 0.11 12.27 4.73
C PHE A 602 1.04 11.06 4.81
N LEU A 603 1.74 10.70 3.73
CA LEU A 603 2.80 9.69 3.80
C LEU A 603 3.95 10.01 2.86
N TRP A 604 5.17 10.02 3.38
CA TRP A 604 6.36 9.99 2.53
C TRP A 604 6.51 8.64 1.83
N ARG A 605 6.90 8.66 0.54
CA ARG A 605 7.24 7.43 -0.19
C ARG A 605 8.59 6.93 0.28
N PRO A 606 8.70 5.73 0.89
CA PRO A 606 9.98 5.20 1.36
C PRO A 606 10.97 4.98 0.22
N ARG A 607 12.27 4.97 0.53
CA ARG A 607 13.32 4.67 -0.45
C ARG A 607 14.03 3.36 -0.11
N PRO A 608 14.30 2.50 -1.10
CA PRO A 608 15.16 1.35 -0.88
C PRO A 608 16.57 1.81 -0.49
N LYS A 609 17.31 0.88 0.12
CA LYS A 609 18.73 1.09 0.40
C LYS A 609 19.49 1.43 -0.89
N THR A 610 20.50 2.29 -0.75
CA THR A 610 21.33 2.72 -1.88
C THR A 610 21.93 1.53 -2.62
N LEU A 611 21.91 1.60 -3.95
CA LEU A 611 22.55 0.61 -4.82
C LEU A 611 24.05 0.89 -5.01
N LEU A 612 24.56 2.00 -4.45
CA LEU A 612 25.96 2.40 -4.58
C LEU A 612 26.87 1.49 -3.73
N THR A 613 27.95 1.03 -4.35
CA THR A 613 29.01 0.28 -3.66
C THR A 613 29.73 1.18 -2.63
N LYS A 614 30.36 0.58 -1.62
CA LYS A 614 31.16 1.34 -0.63
C LYS A 614 32.27 2.18 -1.28
N ALA A 615 32.84 1.70 -2.39
CA ALA A 615 33.85 2.44 -3.15
C ALA A 615 33.25 3.69 -3.81
N GLN A 616 32.11 3.57 -4.48
CA GLN A 616 31.40 4.72 -5.06
C GLN A 616 30.96 5.72 -3.98
N GLN A 617 30.46 5.25 -2.84
CA GLN A 617 30.12 6.11 -1.72
C GLN A 617 31.35 6.88 -1.18
N LYS A 618 32.52 6.24 -1.14
CA LYS A 618 33.78 6.89 -0.75
C LYS A 618 34.19 7.96 -1.76
N GLU A 619 34.04 7.69 -3.05
CA GLU A 619 34.33 8.67 -4.10
C GLU A 619 33.38 9.87 -4.04
N VAL A 620 32.08 9.64 -3.83
CA VAL A 620 31.09 10.71 -3.61
C VAL A 620 31.45 11.57 -2.41
N ARG A 621 31.86 10.95 -1.29
CA ARG A 621 32.32 11.70 -0.11
C ARG A 621 33.59 12.52 -0.38
N LYS A 622 34.49 12.03 -1.23
CA LYS A 622 35.73 12.72 -1.58
C LYS A 622 35.46 13.97 -2.43
N ASN A 623 34.53 13.88 -3.39
CA ASN A 623 34.23 14.97 -4.33
C ASN A 623 32.98 15.76 -3.91
N LEU A 624 32.53 15.62 -2.65
CA LEU A 624 31.29 16.21 -2.16
C LEU A 624 31.26 17.73 -2.28
N LYS A 625 32.40 18.41 -2.08
CA LYS A 625 32.49 19.89 -2.22
C LYS A 625 32.24 20.35 -3.66
N GLU A 626 32.75 19.61 -4.64
CA GLU A 626 32.57 19.93 -6.07
C GLU A 626 31.12 19.70 -6.49
N TYR A 627 30.54 18.57 -6.07
CA TYR A 627 29.13 18.28 -6.31
C TYR A 627 28.20 19.30 -5.64
N SER A 628 28.46 19.67 -4.38
CA SER A 628 27.69 20.70 -3.67
C SER A 628 27.64 21.98 -4.47
N ARG A 629 28.79 22.51 -4.90
CA ARG A 629 28.84 23.75 -5.67
C ARG A 629 28.04 23.66 -6.98
N ALA A 630 28.14 22.53 -7.69
CA ALA A 630 27.39 22.33 -8.93
C ALA A 630 25.87 22.27 -8.70
N PHE A 631 25.42 21.63 -7.61
CA PHE A 631 24.01 21.59 -7.25
C PHE A 631 23.50 22.93 -6.73
N ASP A 632 24.29 23.64 -5.92
CA ASP A 632 23.94 24.98 -5.42
C ASP A 632 23.76 25.98 -6.58
N GLU A 633 24.60 25.89 -7.63
CA GLU A 633 24.48 26.69 -8.85
C GLU A 633 23.25 26.31 -9.68
N ALA A 634 22.96 25.01 -9.82
CA ALA A 634 21.78 24.53 -10.53
C ALA A 634 20.47 24.93 -9.83
N ASP A 635 20.41 24.77 -8.50
CA ASP A 635 19.26 25.13 -7.66
C ASP A 635 19.00 26.65 -7.75
N ALA A 636 20.05 27.47 -7.65
CA ALA A 636 19.92 28.93 -7.75
C ALA A 636 19.44 29.38 -9.14
N ALA A 637 19.88 28.68 -10.20
CA ALA A 637 19.41 28.95 -11.56
C ALA A 637 17.93 28.57 -11.75
N GLU A 638 17.48 27.46 -11.17
CA GLU A 638 16.08 27.01 -11.22
C GLU A 638 15.15 27.95 -10.43
N GLU A 639 15.57 28.38 -9.23
CA GLU A 639 14.85 29.35 -8.39
C GLU A 639 14.69 30.69 -9.14
N SER A 640 15.78 31.22 -9.70
CA SER A 640 15.74 32.45 -10.50
C SER A 640 14.85 32.32 -11.75
N HIS A 641 14.79 31.14 -12.38
CA HIS A 641 13.94 30.92 -13.54
C HIS A 641 12.45 30.87 -13.15
N ALA A 642 12.12 30.13 -12.10
CA ALA A 642 10.76 30.03 -11.59
C ALA A 642 10.21 31.39 -11.15
N ASP A 643 11.02 32.19 -10.45
CA ASP A 643 10.65 33.54 -10.02
C ASP A 643 10.39 34.46 -11.23
N LYS A 644 11.23 34.38 -12.27
CA LYS A 644 11.03 35.14 -13.52
C LYS A 644 9.75 34.75 -14.24
N GLU A 645 9.44 33.46 -14.34
CA GLU A 645 8.21 32.99 -14.97
C GLU A 645 6.96 33.46 -14.21
N LEU A 646 7.00 33.37 -12.88
CA LEU A 646 5.90 33.80 -12.02
C LEU A 646 5.69 35.31 -12.10
N VAL A 647 6.77 36.10 -12.11
CA VAL A 647 6.72 37.55 -12.36
C VAL A 647 6.14 37.85 -13.74
N ALA A 648 6.57 37.13 -14.79
CA ALA A 648 6.03 37.32 -16.13
C ALA A 648 4.53 36.98 -16.23
N GLN A 649 4.08 35.92 -15.56
CA GLN A 649 2.66 35.56 -15.49
C GLN A 649 1.85 36.63 -14.74
N ARG A 650 2.34 37.12 -13.60
CA ARG A 650 1.69 38.21 -12.85
C ARG A 650 1.57 39.48 -13.70
N ARG A 651 2.65 39.85 -14.40
CA ARG A 651 2.67 40.99 -15.32
C ARG A 651 1.64 40.83 -16.44
N ARG A 652 1.56 39.65 -17.05
CA ARG A 652 0.57 39.35 -18.09
C ARG A 652 -0.87 39.48 -17.58
N LEU A 653 -1.18 38.95 -16.39
CA LEU A 653 -2.52 39.06 -15.81
C LEU A 653 -2.90 40.52 -15.50
N LEU A 654 -1.94 41.32 -15.04
CA LEU A 654 -2.14 42.75 -14.85
C LEU A 654 -2.41 43.46 -16.18
N ASP A 655 -1.64 43.16 -17.22
CA ASP A 655 -1.85 43.71 -18.56
C ASP A 655 -3.23 43.34 -19.12
N GLU A 656 -3.65 42.07 -18.96
CA GLU A 656 -4.98 41.59 -19.37
C GLU A 656 -6.11 42.29 -18.58
N TRP A 657 -5.94 42.47 -17.27
CA TRP A 657 -6.88 43.20 -16.42
C TRP A 657 -6.97 44.68 -16.80
N ASN A 658 -5.83 45.32 -17.03
CA ASN A 658 -5.74 46.72 -17.46
C ASN A 658 -6.38 46.91 -18.85
N ALA A 659 -6.15 45.99 -19.78
CA ALA A 659 -6.79 45.99 -21.09
C ALA A 659 -8.31 45.82 -21.00
N TRP A 660 -8.79 44.87 -20.17
CA TRP A 660 -10.23 44.68 -19.92
C TRP A 660 -10.86 45.94 -19.31
N ARG A 661 -10.22 46.55 -18.29
CA ARG A 661 -10.68 47.80 -17.68
C ARG A 661 -10.76 48.94 -18.68
N LYS A 662 -9.76 49.08 -19.56
CA LYS A 662 -9.75 50.13 -20.60
C LYS A 662 -10.94 49.99 -21.55
N LYS A 663 -11.35 48.75 -21.86
CA LYS A 663 -12.53 48.46 -22.67
C LYS A 663 -13.84 48.73 -21.94
N VAL A 664 -13.95 48.33 -20.68
CA VAL A 664 -15.21 48.41 -19.90
C VAL A 664 -15.47 49.80 -19.31
N ARG A 665 -14.42 50.59 -19.05
CA ARG A 665 -14.52 51.96 -18.52
C ARG A 665 -15.47 52.86 -19.32
N PRO A 666 -15.37 52.98 -20.66
CA PRO A 666 -16.31 53.79 -21.44
C PRO A 666 -17.74 53.22 -21.43
N GLU A 667 -17.93 51.90 -21.52
CA GLU A 667 -19.26 51.27 -21.48
C GLU A 667 -19.98 51.52 -20.15
N VAL A 668 -19.26 51.45 -19.03
CA VAL A 668 -19.80 51.75 -17.70
C VAL A 668 -20.08 53.23 -17.53
N GLN A 669 -19.22 54.12 -18.04
CA GLN A 669 -19.48 55.56 -18.04
C GLN A 669 -20.72 55.93 -18.85
N GLU A 670 -20.90 55.33 -20.03
CA GLU A 670 -22.08 55.51 -20.87
C GLU A 670 -23.36 54.96 -20.19
N ARG A 671 -23.27 53.79 -19.58
CA ARG A 671 -24.38 53.19 -18.80
C ARG A 671 -24.75 54.04 -17.59
N MET A 672 -23.77 54.60 -16.88
CA MET A 672 -23.99 55.48 -15.72
C MET A 672 -24.57 56.84 -16.14
N ALA A 673 -24.15 57.38 -17.29
CA ALA A 673 -24.73 58.57 -17.88
C ALA A 673 -26.20 58.37 -18.27
N ARG A 674 -26.55 57.21 -18.84
CA ARG A 674 -27.96 56.83 -19.11
C ARG A 674 -28.83 56.70 -17.85
N LEU A 675 -28.24 56.31 -16.72
CA LEU A 675 -28.93 56.11 -15.45
C LEU A 675 -28.97 57.37 -14.56
N GLY A 676 -28.41 58.50 -15.01
CA GLY A 676 -28.44 59.77 -14.28
C GLY A 676 -27.66 59.78 -12.95
N ARG A 677 -26.79 58.79 -12.72
CA ARG A 677 -25.96 58.71 -11.50
C ARG A 677 -24.57 59.27 -11.78
N LYS A 678 -24.19 60.37 -11.12
CA LYS A 678 -22.79 60.84 -11.14
C LYS A 678 -21.90 59.83 -10.42
N ALA A 679 -20.84 59.39 -11.08
CA ALA A 679 -19.78 58.62 -10.43
C ALA A 679 -19.11 59.52 -9.38
N LYS A 680 -19.11 59.11 -8.11
CA LYS A 680 -18.14 59.63 -7.15
C LYS A 680 -16.77 59.16 -7.64
N GLY A 681 -15.98 60.08 -8.19
CA GLY A 681 -14.56 59.84 -8.46
C GLY A 681 -13.89 59.59 -7.11
N GLY A 682 -13.31 58.40 -6.95
CA GLY A 682 -12.44 58.10 -5.83
C GLY A 682 -11.01 58.25 -6.30
N GLU A 683 -10.33 59.30 -5.83
CA GLU A 683 -8.87 59.46 -5.89
C GLU A 683 -8.17 58.23 -5.24
N ASP A 684 -8.82 57.59 -4.26
CA ASP A 684 -8.39 56.35 -3.59
C ASP A 684 -8.12 55.14 -4.50
N ARG A 685 -8.45 55.18 -5.81
CA ARG A 685 -8.22 54.06 -6.74
C ARG A 685 -6.94 54.17 -7.55
N GLU A 686 -6.45 55.37 -7.81
CA GLU A 686 -5.18 55.58 -8.51
C GLU A 686 -3.99 55.36 -7.56
N GLU A 687 -4.12 55.70 -6.26
CA GLU A 687 -3.11 55.37 -5.24
C GLU A 687 -2.90 53.85 -5.08
N VAL A 688 -3.97 53.05 -5.17
CA VAL A 688 -3.86 51.58 -5.12
C VAL A 688 -3.14 51.02 -6.34
N GLU A 689 -3.18 51.71 -7.48
CA GLU A 689 -2.48 51.31 -8.72
C GLU A 689 -0.97 51.56 -8.63
N GLU A 690 -0.54 52.74 -8.18
CA GLU A 690 0.89 53.05 -7.97
C GLU A 690 1.52 52.13 -6.92
N TRP A 691 0.81 51.88 -5.81
CA TRP A 691 1.28 50.95 -4.78
C TRP A 691 1.47 49.52 -5.31
N LEU A 692 0.62 49.05 -6.22
CA LEU A 692 0.72 47.68 -6.74
C LEU A 692 1.87 47.53 -7.76
N GLU A 693 2.10 48.54 -8.59
CA GLU A 693 3.26 48.58 -9.50
C GLU A 693 4.57 48.72 -8.71
N GLU A 694 4.61 49.59 -7.70
CA GLU A 694 5.78 49.82 -6.85
C GLU A 694 6.13 48.55 -6.03
N VAL A 695 5.14 47.85 -5.48
CA VAL A 695 5.36 46.57 -4.78
C VAL A 695 5.89 45.49 -5.72
N ILE A 696 5.46 45.47 -6.99
CA ILE A 696 5.99 44.50 -7.97
C ILE A 696 7.41 44.85 -8.38
N GLU A 697 7.73 46.13 -8.55
CA GLU A 697 9.10 46.58 -8.81
C GLU A 697 10.02 46.30 -7.63
N GLU A 698 9.57 46.53 -6.39
CA GLU A 698 10.32 46.21 -5.17
C GLU A 698 10.57 44.70 -5.04
N ILE A 699 9.56 43.86 -5.35
CA ILE A 699 9.74 42.40 -5.42
C ILE A 699 10.76 42.01 -6.52
N ILE A 700 10.75 42.69 -7.67
CA ILE A 700 11.70 42.42 -8.77
C ILE A 700 13.14 42.81 -8.37
N GLU A 701 13.33 43.94 -7.68
CA GLU A 701 14.64 44.35 -7.18
C GLU A 701 15.19 43.38 -6.13
N VAL A 702 14.33 42.89 -5.22
CA VAL A 702 14.69 41.88 -4.21
C VAL A 702 15.05 40.52 -4.83
N LEU A 703 14.49 40.17 -6.00
CA LEU A 703 14.79 38.94 -6.72
C LEU A 703 16.02 39.04 -7.64
N GLN A 704 16.53 40.24 -7.91
CA GLN A 704 17.70 40.49 -8.77
C GLN A 704 18.98 40.84 -8.00
N GLY A 705 18.89 41.20 -6.72
CA GLY A 705 20.01 41.40 -5.80
C GLY A 705 20.34 40.14 -5.00
#